data_AF-A0A3Q7P1R7-F1
#
_entry.id   AF-A0A3Q7P1R7-F1
#
_cell.length_a   1.000
_cell.length_b   1.000
_cell.length_c   1.000
_cell.angle_alpha   90.00
_cell.angle_beta   90.00
_cell.angle_gamma   90.00
#
_symmetry.space_group_name_H-M   'P 1'
#
loop_
_entity.id
_entity.type
_entity.pdbx_description
1 polymer ?
#
loop_
_entity_poly.entity_id
_entity_poly.type
_entity_poly.pdbx_seq_one_letter_code
_entity_poly.pdbx_strand_id
1 'polypeptide(L)'
;MCGIFAYLNYHVPRTRREILETLIKGLQRLEYRGYDSAGVGVDGGNDKDWEANACKIQLIKKKGKVKALDEEVHKQQDMDLDIEFDVHLGIAHTRWATHGEPNPVNSHPQRSDKNNEFIVIHNGIITNYKDLKKFLESKGYDFESETDTETIAKLVKYMYDNRESQDISFTTLVERVIQQLEGAFALVFKSVHFPGQAVGTRRGSPLLIGVRSEHKLSTDHIPILYRTGKDKKGSCNLSRVDSTTCLFPVEEKAVEYYFASDASAVIEHTNRVIFLEDDDVAAVVDGRLSIHRIKRTAGDHPGRAVQTLQMELQQIMKGNFSSFMQKEIFEQPESVVNTMRGRVNFDDYTVNLGGLKDHIKEIQRCRRLILIACGTSYHAGVATRQVLEELTELPVMVELASDFLDRNTPVFRDDVCFFISQSGETADTLMGLRYCKERGALTVGITNTVGSSISRETDCGVHINAGPEIGVASTKAYTSQFVSLVMFALMMCDDRISMQERRKEIMLGLKRLPDLIKEVLSMDDEIQKLATELYHQKSVLIMGRGYHYATCLEGALKIKEITYMHSEGILAGELKHGPLALVDKLMPVIMIIMRDHTYAKCQNALQQVVARQGRPVVICDKEDTETIKNTNRTIKVPHSVDCLQGILSVIPLQLLAFHLAVLRGYDVDFPRNLAKSVTVE
;
A
#
# COMPACT_ATOMS: atom_id res chain seq x y z
N MET A 1 5.72 4.95 -2.56
CA MET A 1 5.03 5.85 -1.61
C MET A 1 6.03 6.25 -0.51
N CYS A 2 5.98 7.42 0.10
CA CYS A 2 6.95 7.76 1.17
C CYS A 2 6.45 7.28 2.57
N GLY A 3 7.31 7.30 3.58
CA GLY A 3 6.99 6.93 4.97
C GLY A 3 7.05 8.13 5.92
N ILE A 4 5.97 8.40 6.66
CA ILE A 4 5.93 9.38 7.75
C ILE A 4 5.88 8.63 9.07
N PHE A 5 6.71 9.03 10.03
CA PHE A 5 6.61 8.61 11.42
C PHE A 5 6.95 9.79 12.35
N ALA A 6 6.19 9.98 13.42
CA ALA A 6 6.56 10.89 14.50
C ALA A 6 6.18 10.29 15.86
N TYR A 7 7.02 10.55 16.85
CA TYR A 7 6.83 10.11 18.22
C TYR A 7 6.79 11.32 19.14
N LEU A 8 5.71 11.44 19.91
CA LEU A 8 5.54 12.45 20.93
C LEU A 8 5.36 11.75 22.27
N ASN A 9 6.34 11.89 23.16
CA ASN A 9 6.21 11.52 24.58
C ASN A 9 5.83 12.76 25.39
N TYR A 10 4.75 12.67 26.17
CA TYR A 10 4.26 13.79 27.00
C TYR A 10 4.14 13.33 28.45
N HIS A 11 5.01 13.86 29.32
CA HIS A 11 5.21 13.38 30.70
C HIS A 11 5.47 11.86 30.76
N VAL A 12 6.22 11.36 29.77
CA VAL A 12 6.78 10.01 29.74
C VAL A 12 8.26 10.20 29.48
N PRO A 13 9.10 10.22 30.53
CA PRO A 13 10.53 10.53 30.39
C PRO A 13 11.20 9.53 29.45
N ARG A 14 11.94 10.07 28.48
CA ARG A 14 12.73 9.29 27.50
C ARG A 14 14.06 9.95 27.26
N THR A 15 15.11 9.15 27.17
CA THR A 15 16.41 9.63 26.72
C THR A 15 16.39 9.97 25.23
N ARG A 16 17.27 10.89 24.80
CA ARG A 16 17.46 11.18 23.38
C ARG A 16 17.80 9.90 22.58
N ARG A 17 18.55 8.97 23.16
CA ARG A 17 18.81 7.64 22.59
C ARG A 17 17.51 6.88 22.29
N GLU A 18 16.65 6.68 23.28
CA GLU A 18 15.38 5.95 23.13
C GLU A 18 14.43 6.62 22.12
N ILE A 19 14.42 7.95 22.09
CA ILE A 19 13.64 8.72 21.12
C ILE A 19 14.14 8.42 19.70
N LEU A 20 15.44 8.53 19.45
CA LEU A 20 16.04 8.27 18.15
C LEU A 20 15.86 6.81 17.71
N GLU A 21 16.04 5.86 18.63
CA GLU A 21 15.78 4.43 18.38
C GLU A 21 14.33 4.20 17.97
N THR A 22 13.37 4.84 18.64
CA THR A 22 11.94 4.76 18.30
C THR A 22 11.66 5.32 16.91
N LEU A 23 12.25 6.47 16.56
CA LEU A 23 12.11 7.05 15.23
C LEU A 23 12.70 6.15 14.13
N ILE A 24 13.92 5.65 14.33
CA ILE A 24 14.60 4.76 13.38
C ILE A 24 13.80 3.46 13.20
N LYS A 25 13.30 2.87 14.29
CA LYS A 25 12.48 1.67 14.26
C LYS A 25 11.16 1.91 13.52
N GLY A 26 10.51 3.05 13.74
CA GLY A 26 9.35 3.48 12.96
C GLY A 26 9.65 3.57 11.46
N LEU A 27 10.80 4.14 11.07
CA LEU A 27 11.22 4.19 9.67
C LEU A 27 11.53 2.80 9.08
N GLN A 28 12.12 1.88 9.85
CA GLN A 28 12.34 0.50 9.41
C GLN A 28 11.01 -0.20 9.07
N ARG A 29 9.93 0.09 9.81
CA ARG A 29 8.59 -0.42 9.49
C ARG A 29 7.97 0.18 8.23
N LEU A 30 8.53 1.28 7.71
CA LEU A 30 8.05 2.02 6.54
C LEU A 30 9.02 1.95 5.36
N GLU A 31 10.19 1.34 5.52
CA GLU A 31 11.25 1.32 4.50
C GLU A 31 10.78 0.67 3.20
N TYR A 32 9.87 -0.31 3.27
CA TYR A 32 9.26 -0.97 2.12
C TYR A 32 8.43 -0.01 1.24
N ARG A 33 8.00 1.14 1.78
CA ARG A 33 7.28 2.17 1.03
C ARG A 33 8.25 3.00 0.19
N GLY A 34 9.41 3.37 0.75
CA GLY A 34 10.45 4.16 0.07
C GLY A 34 11.78 4.15 0.82
N TYR A 35 12.89 4.17 0.09
CA TYR A 35 14.23 3.92 0.65
C TYR A 35 15.37 4.61 -0.11
N ASP A 36 15.08 5.62 -0.94
CA ASP A 36 16.14 6.37 -1.64
C ASP A 36 16.94 7.27 -0.69
N SER A 37 16.27 7.75 0.36
CA SER A 37 16.83 8.59 1.41
C SER A 37 15.92 8.64 2.63
N ALA A 38 16.47 9.02 3.78
CA ALA A 38 15.74 9.16 5.03
C ALA A 38 16.29 10.30 5.90
N GLY A 39 15.50 10.74 6.88
CA GLY A 39 15.95 11.73 7.85
C GLY A 39 15.08 11.82 9.09
N VAL A 40 15.64 12.43 10.14
CA VAL A 40 14.99 12.71 11.43
C VAL A 40 15.17 14.18 11.83
N GLY A 41 14.21 14.68 12.61
CA GLY A 41 14.25 15.99 13.26
C GLY A 41 13.86 15.89 14.73
N VAL A 42 14.77 16.28 15.62
CA VAL A 42 14.66 16.17 17.09
C VAL A 42 15.15 17.47 17.74
N ASP A 43 14.84 17.68 19.02
CA ASP A 43 15.42 18.80 19.78
C ASP A 43 16.91 18.56 20.02
N GLY A 44 17.72 19.56 19.65
CA GLY A 44 19.17 19.59 19.82
C GLY A 44 19.58 20.17 21.18
N GLY A 45 20.82 20.64 21.30
CA GLY A 45 21.36 21.16 22.55
C GLY A 45 21.76 20.06 23.54
N ASN A 46 22.64 20.40 24.48
CA ASN A 46 23.12 19.48 25.51
C ASN A 46 22.90 20.02 26.93
N ASP A 47 21.87 20.87 27.10
CA ASP A 47 21.49 21.31 28.45
C ASP A 47 20.88 20.12 29.20
N LYS A 48 21.15 20.05 30.51
CA LYS A 48 20.55 19.00 31.37
C LYS A 48 19.07 19.27 31.61
N ASP A 49 18.66 20.54 31.54
CA ASP A 49 17.25 20.92 31.54
C ASP A 49 16.69 20.77 30.12
N TRP A 50 15.75 19.85 29.96
CA TRP A 50 15.16 19.55 28.67
C TRP A 50 14.33 20.71 28.12
N GLU A 51 13.78 21.57 28.98
CA GLU A 51 12.97 22.73 28.57
C GLU A 51 13.82 23.75 27.78
N ALA A 52 15.07 23.95 28.21
CA ALA A 52 16.01 24.85 27.53
C ALA A 52 16.42 24.35 26.13
N ASN A 53 16.34 23.04 25.89
CA ASN A 53 16.71 22.43 24.62
C ASN A 53 15.63 22.57 23.54
N ALA A 54 14.35 22.75 23.90
CA ALA A 54 13.22 22.81 22.97
C ALA A 54 13.27 24.01 21.98
N CYS A 55 14.12 25.00 22.23
CA CYS A 55 14.36 26.14 21.34
C CYS A 55 15.33 25.85 20.18
N LYS A 56 15.90 24.63 20.10
CA LYS A 56 16.87 24.24 19.08
C LYS A 56 16.44 22.93 18.42
N ILE A 57 16.30 22.92 17.10
CA ILE A 57 15.98 21.71 16.34
C ILE A 57 17.24 21.24 15.58
N GLN A 58 17.58 19.97 15.73
CA GLN A 58 18.64 19.30 14.99
C GLN A 58 18.04 18.40 13.90
N LEU A 59 18.60 18.47 12.70
CA LEU A 59 18.24 17.61 11.56
C LEU A 59 19.40 16.67 11.25
N ILE A 60 19.10 15.39 11.01
CA ILE A 60 20.05 14.39 10.52
C ILE A 60 19.40 13.72 9.33
N LYS A 61 20.00 13.90 8.14
CA LYS A 61 19.44 13.46 6.87
C LYS A 61 20.51 12.76 6.03
N LYS A 62 20.15 11.65 5.40
CA LYS A 62 21.11 10.86 4.63
C LYS A 62 20.48 10.20 3.42
N LYS A 63 21.27 10.10 2.35
CA LYS A 63 20.93 9.32 1.16
C LYS A 63 21.09 7.82 1.45
N GLY A 64 20.20 7.01 0.91
CA GLY A 64 20.18 5.56 1.04
C GLY A 64 19.17 5.05 2.05
N LYS A 65 19.29 3.74 2.35
CA LYS A 65 18.42 3.00 3.27
C LYS A 65 18.47 3.55 4.70
N VAL A 66 17.47 3.22 5.51
CA VAL A 66 17.34 3.64 6.92
C VAL A 66 18.56 3.23 7.74
N LYS A 67 19.17 2.08 7.44
CA LYS A 67 20.43 1.65 8.07
C LYS A 67 21.56 2.68 7.94
N ALA A 68 21.67 3.37 6.80
CA ALA A 68 22.70 4.38 6.61
C ALA A 68 22.45 5.62 7.49
N LEU A 69 21.18 5.98 7.70
CA LEU A 69 20.76 7.04 8.61
C LEU A 69 21.02 6.65 10.06
N ASP A 70 20.70 5.41 10.45
CA ASP A 70 20.96 4.89 11.80
C ASP A 70 22.44 4.98 12.17
N GLU A 71 23.33 4.57 11.26
CA GLU A 71 24.78 4.74 11.43
C GLU A 71 25.20 6.22 11.53
N GLU A 72 24.48 7.14 10.89
CA GLU A 72 24.78 8.58 10.94
C GLU A 72 24.37 9.22 12.26
N VAL A 73 23.23 8.78 12.81
CA VAL A 73 22.74 9.23 14.11
C VAL A 73 23.75 8.87 15.21
N HIS A 74 24.26 7.64 15.18
CA HIS A 74 25.24 7.16 16.17
C HIS A 74 26.65 7.74 16.00
N LYS A 75 26.95 8.41 14.88
CA LYS A 75 28.24 9.05 14.61
C LYS A 75 28.30 10.51 15.06
N GLN A 76 27.18 11.11 15.47
CA GLN A 76 27.14 12.49 15.91
C GLN A 76 27.94 12.66 17.21
N GLN A 77 29.06 13.38 17.17
CA GLN A 77 29.87 13.66 18.37
C GLN A 77 29.30 14.81 19.21
N ASP A 78 28.57 15.73 18.58
CA ASP A 78 28.03 16.93 19.24
C ASP A 78 26.70 16.69 19.96
N MET A 79 26.10 15.49 19.84
CA MET A 79 24.84 15.16 20.51
C MET A 79 25.09 14.24 21.70
N ASP A 80 24.78 14.74 22.90
CA ASP A 80 24.66 13.89 24.08
C ASP A 80 23.33 13.11 24.00
N LEU A 81 23.44 11.78 23.95
CA LEU A 81 22.31 10.87 23.79
C LEU A 81 21.64 10.50 25.12
N ASP A 82 22.27 10.82 26.25
CA ASP A 82 21.79 10.42 27.58
C ASP A 82 20.88 11.48 28.24
N ILE A 83 20.63 12.60 27.57
CA ILE A 83 19.70 13.64 28.05
C ILE A 83 18.27 13.09 28.04
N GLU A 84 17.60 13.24 29.18
CA GLU A 84 16.22 12.84 29.40
C GLU A 84 15.26 13.98 29.07
N PHE A 85 14.19 13.67 28.34
CA PHE A 85 13.13 14.60 27.98
C PHE A 85 11.80 14.10 28.53
N ASP A 86 11.15 14.89 29.38
CA ASP A 86 9.79 14.58 29.86
C ASP A 86 8.75 14.82 28.76
N VAL A 87 8.98 15.85 27.94
CA VAL A 87 8.16 16.19 26.77
C VAL A 87 9.07 16.38 25.56
N HIS A 88 8.82 15.63 24.49
CA HIS A 88 9.55 15.77 23.24
C HIS A 88 8.70 15.36 22.05
N LEU A 89 8.94 15.99 20.90
CA LEU A 89 8.42 15.57 19.61
C LEU A 89 9.58 15.25 18.67
N GLY A 90 9.70 14.01 18.24
CA GLY A 90 10.58 13.59 17.16
C GLY A 90 9.78 13.35 15.88
N ILE A 91 10.27 13.83 14.73
CA ILE A 91 9.68 13.52 13.43
C ILE A 91 10.71 12.83 12.52
N ALA A 92 10.25 11.90 11.69
CA ALA A 92 11.09 11.05 10.86
C ALA A 92 10.42 10.75 9.51
N HIS A 93 11.23 10.59 8.47
CA HIS A 93 10.73 10.35 7.12
C HIS A 93 11.61 9.42 6.30
N THR A 94 10.98 8.54 5.50
CA THR A 94 11.62 7.84 4.38
C THR A 94 11.06 8.35 3.06
N ARG A 95 11.94 8.61 2.10
CA ARG A 95 11.59 9.26 0.84
C ARG A 95 11.83 8.33 -0.36
N TRP A 96 10.84 8.29 -1.25
CA TRP A 96 10.95 7.87 -2.64
C TRP A 96 10.91 9.13 -3.50
N ALA A 97 12.00 9.43 -4.21
CA ALA A 97 12.16 10.74 -4.84
C ALA A 97 11.31 10.87 -6.12
N THR A 98 10.35 11.80 -6.13
CA THR A 98 9.58 12.19 -7.33
C THR A 98 10.16 13.46 -7.98
N HIS A 99 10.50 14.47 -7.18
CA HIS A 99 11.12 15.72 -7.61
C HIS A 99 12.51 15.92 -6.99
N GLY A 100 13.53 16.21 -7.80
CA GLY A 100 14.90 16.39 -7.34
C GLY A 100 15.60 15.08 -6.95
N GLU A 101 16.90 15.01 -7.20
CA GLU A 101 17.69 13.80 -6.94
C GLU A 101 17.72 13.41 -5.44
N PRO A 102 17.88 12.12 -5.11
CA PRO A 102 18.11 11.70 -3.72
C PRO A 102 19.44 12.24 -3.20
N ASN A 103 19.37 13.22 -2.29
CA ASN A 103 20.50 13.80 -1.57
C ASN A 103 20.03 14.33 -0.20
N PRO A 104 20.94 14.63 0.76
CA PRO A 104 20.56 15.09 2.10
C PRO A 104 19.73 16.38 2.11
N VAL A 105 19.92 17.28 1.14
CA VAL A 105 19.20 18.56 1.06
C VAL A 105 17.74 18.33 0.68
N ASN A 106 17.49 17.45 -0.30
CA ASN A 106 16.17 17.06 -0.77
C ASN A 106 15.45 16.07 0.18
N SER A 107 16.18 15.36 1.05
CA SER A 107 15.59 14.54 2.11
C SER A 107 14.74 15.38 3.07
N HIS A 108 13.68 14.78 3.59
CA HIS A 108 12.89 15.37 4.67
C HIS A 108 13.52 15.02 6.04
N PRO A 109 13.28 15.80 7.11
CA PRO A 109 12.44 17.01 7.17
C PRO A 109 12.97 18.18 6.33
N GLN A 110 12.05 18.93 5.71
CA GLN A 110 12.34 20.23 5.11
C GLN A 110 12.19 21.34 6.15
N ARG A 111 12.97 22.40 6.04
CA ARG A 111 13.08 23.49 7.04
C ARG A 111 12.70 24.85 6.46
N SER A 112 12.18 25.73 7.31
CA SER A 112 11.78 27.09 6.94
C SER A 112 12.95 28.06 6.76
N ASP A 113 14.05 27.86 7.47
CA ASP A 113 15.21 28.75 7.49
C ASP A 113 16.43 27.99 8.04
N LYS A 114 17.58 28.66 8.12
CA LYS A 114 18.83 28.05 8.60
C LYS A 114 18.82 27.67 10.09
N ASN A 115 17.92 28.26 10.87
CA ASN A 115 17.77 28.00 12.31
C ASN A 115 16.71 26.93 12.62
N ASN A 116 16.07 26.38 11.58
CA ASN A 116 15.06 25.33 11.69
C ASN A 116 13.82 25.78 12.51
N GLU A 117 13.36 27.02 12.40
CA GLU A 117 12.21 27.50 13.21
C GLU A 117 10.95 26.63 13.00
N PHE A 118 10.70 26.20 11.78
CA PHE A 118 9.68 25.22 11.42
C PHE A 118 10.30 24.12 10.56
N ILE A 119 9.90 22.88 10.85
CA ILE A 119 10.24 21.73 10.03
C ILE A 119 8.98 20.91 9.70
N VAL A 120 8.98 20.28 8.53
CA VAL A 120 7.85 19.49 8.04
C VAL A 120 8.33 18.22 7.33
N ILE A 121 7.57 17.14 7.51
CA ILE A 121 7.67 15.92 6.71
C ILE A 121 6.41 15.75 5.87
N HIS A 122 6.57 15.31 4.63
CA HIS A 122 5.51 15.32 3.62
C HIS A 122 5.50 14.03 2.79
N ASN A 123 4.30 13.46 2.62
CA ASN A 123 3.99 12.44 1.63
C ASN A 123 2.96 12.98 0.65
N GLY A 124 3.28 12.97 -0.65
CA GLY A 124 2.38 13.49 -1.68
C GLY A 124 3.13 14.37 -2.67
N ILE A 125 2.37 15.18 -3.42
CA ILE A 125 2.87 16.17 -4.38
C ILE A 125 2.06 17.45 -4.23
N ILE A 126 2.76 18.57 -4.06
CA ILE A 126 2.16 19.91 -4.13
C ILE A 126 2.20 20.38 -5.58
N THR A 127 1.07 20.28 -6.26
CA THR A 127 0.95 20.56 -7.71
C THR A 127 1.20 22.02 -8.07
N ASN A 128 0.89 22.96 -7.16
CA ASN A 128 1.08 24.40 -7.35
C ASN A 128 2.37 24.95 -6.70
N TYR A 129 3.35 24.10 -6.38
CA TYR A 129 4.57 24.52 -5.68
C TYR A 129 5.38 25.60 -6.43
N LYS A 130 5.33 25.65 -7.76
CA LYS A 130 6.04 26.65 -8.57
C LYS A 130 5.53 28.07 -8.30
N ASP A 131 4.22 28.22 -8.14
CA ASP A 131 3.59 29.52 -7.87
C ASP A 131 3.88 29.96 -6.42
N LEU A 132 3.77 29.01 -5.48
CA LEU A 132 4.14 29.24 -4.08
C LEU A 132 5.61 29.63 -3.93
N LYS A 133 6.52 28.95 -4.63
CA LYS A 133 7.95 29.26 -4.62
C LYS A 133 8.23 30.68 -5.08
N LYS A 134 7.70 31.08 -6.25
CA LYS A 134 7.84 32.46 -6.77
C LYS A 134 7.28 33.50 -5.80
N PHE A 135 6.11 33.23 -5.21
CA PHE A 135 5.51 34.12 -4.22
C PHE A 135 6.43 34.30 -3.01
N LEU A 136 6.95 33.21 -2.43
CA LEU A 136 7.81 33.25 -1.25
C LEU A 136 9.18 33.88 -1.54
N GLU A 137 9.77 33.61 -2.71
CA GLU A 137 10.99 34.30 -3.17
C GLU A 137 10.76 35.82 -3.27
N SER A 138 9.61 36.27 -3.77
CA SER A 138 9.26 37.70 -3.82
C SER A 138 9.10 38.35 -2.44
N LYS A 139 8.91 37.54 -1.38
CA LYS A 139 8.83 37.98 0.02
C LYS A 139 10.16 37.85 0.77
N GLY A 140 11.24 37.45 0.09
CA GLY A 140 12.59 37.37 0.65
C GLY A 140 12.91 36.03 1.31
N TYR A 141 12.18 34.95 1.01
CA TYR A 141 12.52 33.60 1.47
C TYR A 141 13.39 32.89 0.43
N ASP A 142 14.61 32.53 0.82
CA ASP A 142 15.53 31.76 -0.03
C ASP A 142 15.25 30.27 0.07
N PHE A 143 15.35 29.56 -1.07
CA PHE A 143 15.19 28.11 -1.16
C PHE A 143 16.55 27.42 -1.29
N GLU A 144 16.70 26.25 -0.66
CA GLU A 144 17.92 25.44 -0.73
C GLU A 144 17.75 24.10 -1.45
N SER A 145 16.52 23.61 -1.61
CA SER A 145 16.18 22.34 -2.23
C SER A 145 15.40 22.51 -3.54
N GLU A 146 15.30 21.40 -4.28
CA GLU A 146 14.47 21.30 -5.49
C GLU A 146 13.10 20.69 -5.20
N THR A 147 12.78 20.46 -3.93
CA THR A 147 11.55 19.78 -3.52
C THR A 147 10.37 20.74 -3.45
N ASP A 148 9.20 20.24 -3.84
CA ASP A 148 7.91 20.88 -3.61
C ASP A 148 7.64 21.07 -2.11
N THR A 149 8.04 20.10 -1.28
CA THR A 149 7.89 20.14 0.19
C THR A 149 8.49 21.38 0.86
N GLU A 150 9.61 21.92 0.36
CA GLU A 150 10.24 23.09 0.99
C GLU A 150 9.32 24.31 0.97
N THR A 151 8.45 24.44 -0.04
CA THR A 151 7.46 25.52 -0.11
C THR A 151 6.52 25.51 1.09
N ILE A 152 6.18 24.34 1.62
CA ILE A 152 5.32 24.17 2.79
C ILE A 152 6.00 24.72 4.05
N ALA A 153 7.29 24.39 4.25
CA ALA A 153 8.07 24.87 5.39
C ALA A 153 8.26 26.39 5.37
N LYS A 154 8.54 26.96 4.19
CA LYS A 154 8.64 28.40 4.00
C LYS A 154 7.29 29.10 4.20
N LEU A 155 6.20 28.50 3.70
CA LEU A 155 4.86 29.07 3.80
C LEU A 155 4.33 29.11 5.23
N VAL A 156 4.57 28.08 6.04
CA VAL A 156 4.15 28.13 7.47
C VAL A 156 4.87 29.23 8.22
N LYS A 157 6.16 29.47 7.93
CA LYS A 157 6.91 30.59 8.49
C LYS A 157 6.37 31.94 8.01
N TYR A 158 6.04 32.07 6.72
CA TYR A 158 5.37 33.27 6.21
C TYR A 158 4.06 33.59 6.97
N MET A 159 3.22 32.57 7.22
CA MET A 159 2.00 32.75 8.01
C MET A 159 2.28 33.17 9.45
N TYR A 160 3.38 32.69 10.04
CA TYR A 160 3.81 33.05 11.38
C TYR A 160 4.35 34.48 11.45
N ASP A 161 5.19 34.88 10.50
CA ASP A 161 5.80 36.21 10.42
C ASP A 161 4.72 37.30 10.18
N ASN A 162 3.61 36.94 9.53
CA ASN A 162 2.46 37.81 9.26
C ASN A 162 1.23 37.54 10.15
N ARG A 163 1.43 36.99 11.35
CA ARG A 163 0.34 36.71 12.30
C ARG A 163 -0.35 38.00 12.81
N GLU A 164 -1.66 37.91 13.02
CA GLU A 164 -2.48 39.03 13.51
C GLU A 164 -2.35 39.24 15.02
N SER A 165 -2.06 38.16 15.75
CA SER A 165 -1.92 38.15 17.21
C SER A 165 -0.71 37.34 17.64
N GLN A 166 -0.17 37.67 18.81
CA GLN A 166 1.02 37.00 19.35
C GLN A 166 0.74 35.58 19.84
N ASP A 167 -0.52 35.29 20.16
CA ASP A 167 -1.05 34.02 20.69
C ASP A 167 -1.71 33.13 19.62
N ILE A 168 -1.33 33.31 18.35
CA ILE A 168 -1.86 32.48 17.25
C ILE A 168 -1.56 31.00 17.49
N SER A 169 -2.57 30.14 17.40
CA SER A 169 -2.37 28.71 17.59
C SER A 169 -1.62 28.08 16.43
N PHE A 170 -0.84 27.03 16.71
CA PHE A 170 -0.12 26.29 15.66
C PHE A 170 -1.08 25.73 14.60
N THR A 171 -2.22 25.20 15.04
CA THR A 171 -3.33 24.75 14.17
C THR A 171 -3.77 25.82 13.19
N THR A 172 -3.91 27.08 13.64
CA THR A 172 -4.32 28.19 12.78
C THR A 172 -3.34 28.45 11.65
N LEU A 173 -2.03 28.37 11.93
CA LEU A 173 -1.00 28.55 10.91
C LEU A 173 -1.10 27.45 9.86
N VAL A 174 -1.22 26.19 10.29
CA VAL A 174 -1.33 25.05 9.38
C VAL A 174 -2.62 25.09 8.57
N GLU A 175 -3.75 25.49 9.16
CA GLU A 175 -5.01 25.72 8.42
C GLU A 175 -4.84 26.74 7.29
N ARG A 176 -4.13 27.86 7.53
CA ARG A 176 -3.85 28.86 6.50
C ARG A 176 -2.93 28.33 5.42
N VAL A 177 -1.96 27.48 5.78
CA VAL A 177 -1.06 26.82 4.83
C VAL A 177 -1.84 25.90 3.89
N ILE A 178 -2.62 24.96 4.43
CA ILE A 178 -3.33 23.95 3.60
C ILE A 178 -4.44 24.53 2.70
N GLN A 179 -4.87 25.77 2.96
CA GLN A 179 -5.76 26.51 2.06
C GLN A 179 -5.06 26.98 0.78
N GLN A 180 -3.74 27.16 0.82
CA GLN A 180 -2.94 27.58 -0.35
C GLN A 180 -2.33 26.39 -1.10
N LEU A 181 -2.31 25.20 -0.49
CA LEU A 181 -1.75 24.01 -1.10
C LEU A 181 -2.75 23.33 -2.02
N GLU A 182 -2.31 22.98 -3.23
CA GLU A 182 -3.05 22.16 -4.19
C GLU A 182 -2.33 20.82 -4.40
N GLY A 183 -3.10 19.74 -4.58
CA GLY A 183 -2.60 18.39 -4.76
C GLY A 183 -2.93 17.47 -3.57
N ALA A 184 -2.13 16.43 -3.40
CA ALA A 184 -2.28 15.45 -2.34
C ALA A 184 -1.10 15.56 -1.37
N PHE A 185 -1.37 15.54 -0.07
CA PHE A 185 -0.37 15.63 0.98
C PHE A 185 -0.82 14.93 2.26
N ALA A 186 0.12 14.32 2.98
CA ALA A 186 0.04 14.07 4.42
C ALA A 186 1.24 14.75 5.06
N LEU A 187 1.00 15.52 6.12
CA LEU A 187 1.97 16.43 6.71
C LEU A 187 2.03 16.24 8.22
N VAL A 188 3.24 16.34 8.78
CA VAL A 188 3.45 16.51 10.24
C VAL A 188 4.45 17.66 10.43
N PHE A 189 4.06 18.62 11.26
CA PHE A 189 4.83 19.84 11.56
C PHE A 189 5.41 19.80 12.97
N LYS A 190 6.60 20.38 13.11
CA LYS A 190 7.27 20.69 14.39
C LYS A 190 7.86 22.10 14.33
N SER A 191 7.87 22.83 15.45
CA SER A 191 8.43 24.18 15.54
C SER A 191 9.00 24.50 16.90
N VAL A 192 10.04 25.35 16.94
CA VAL A 192 10.61 25.91 18.17
C VAL A 192 9.68 26.91 18.87
N HIS A 193 8.74 27.52 18.13
CA HIS A 193 7.76 28.47 18.69
C HIS A 193 6.60 27.76 19.42
N PHE A 194 6.45 26.45 19.18
CA PHE A 194 5.39 25.61 19.75
C PHE A 194 6.02 24.33 20.35
N PRO A 195 6.85 24.45 21.40
CA PRO A 195 7.59 23.33 21.96
C PRO A 195 6.64 22.25 22.47
N GLY A 196 6.95 20.97 22.18
CA GLY A 196 6.13 19.82 22.57
C GLY A 196 4.79 19.69 21.83
N GLN A 197 4.50 20.53 20.82
CA GLN A 197 3.27 20.45 20.03
C GLN A 197 3.52 19.78 18.67
N ALA A 198 2.57 18.96 18.24
CA ALA A 198 2.52 18.37 16.90
C ALA A 198 1.25 18.81 16.17
N VAL A 199 1.37 19.11 14.88
CA VAL A 199 0.20 19.29 14.00
C VAL A 199 0.33 18.35 12.81
N GLY A 200 -0.66 17.46 12.66
CA GLY A 200 -0.78 16.51 11.56
C GLY A 200 -2.00 16.82 10.70
N THR A 201 -1.87 16.74 9.37
CA THR A 201 -3.00 16.96 8.46
C THR A 201 -2.84 16.18 7.17
N ARG A 202 -3.95 15.93 6.46
CA ARG A 202 -3.92 15.22 5.18
C ARG A 202 -4.97 15.71 4.18
N ARG A 203 -4.68 15.45 2.91
CA ARG A 203 -5.60 15.49 1.76
C ARG A 203 -5.08 14.49 0.73
N GLY A 204 -5.83 13.44 0.40
CA GLY A 204 -5.42 12.45 -0.61
C GLY A 204 -4.20 11.57 -0.28
N SER A 205 -3.66 11.60 0.95
CA SER A 205 -2.59 10.69 1.40
C SER A 205 -2.86 10.18 2.82
N PRO A 206 -2.64 8.88 3.14
CA PRO A 206 -2.86 8.32 4.46
C PRO A 206 -2.06 9.00 5.59
N LEU A 207 -2.75 9.26 6.70
CA LEU A 207 -2.17 9.68 7.98
C LEU A 207 -3.06 9.18 9.12
N LEU A 208 -2.46 8.55 10.12
CA LEU A 208 -3.13 8.08 11.33
C LEU A 208 -2.33 8.44 12.57
N ILE A 209 -3.00 8.40 13.72
CA ILE A 209 -2.42 8.70 15.04
C ILE A 209 -2.66 7.51 15.96
N GLY A 210 -1.60 6.84 16.39
CA GLY A 210 -1.62 5.89 17.50
C GLY A 210 -1.56 6.62 18.83
N VAL A 211 -2.23 6.05 19.84
CA VAL A 211 -2.20 6.57 21.22
C VAL A 211 -1.89 5.45 22.22
N ARG A 212 -1.01 5.73 23.18
CA ARG A 212 -0.71 4.85 24.32
C ARG A 212 -0.68 5.66 25.61
N SER A 213 -1.36 5.16 26.63
CA SER A 213 -1.28 5.68 28.00
C SER A 213 -1.60 4.53 28.96
N GLU A 214 -0.98 4.54 30.13
CA GLU A 214 -1.34 3.63 31.23
C GLU A 214 -2.67 4.05 31.88
N HIS A 215 -3.10 5.29 31.65
CA HIS A 215 -4.32 5.85 32.22
C HIS A 215 -5.50 5.77 31.26
N LYS A 216 -6.71 5.86 31.82
CA LYS A 216 -7.94 5.91 31.02
C LYS A 216 -7.94 7.16 30.15
N LEU A 217 -8.22 6.96 28.87
CA LEU A 217 -8.43 8.04 27.91
C LEU A 217 -9.83 8.64 28.09
N SER A 218 -9.95 9.95 27.83
CA SER A 218 -11.18 10.73 28.00
C SER A 218 -12.35 10.28 27.12
N THR A 219 -12.08 9.78 25.92
CA THR A 219 -13.09 9.38 24.92
C THR A 219 -12.55 8.32 23.96
N ASP A 220 -13.44 7.56 23.34
CA ASP A 220 -13.16 6.71 22.17
C ASP A 220 -13.68 7.32 20.86
N HIS A 221 -14.23 8.53 20.92
CA HIS A 221 -14.70 9.30 19.78
C HIS A 221 -14.35 10.79 19.94
N ILE A 222 -13.50 11.30 19.06
CA ILE A 222 -13.04 12.70 19.09
C ILE A 222 -13.99 13.54 18.22
N PRO A 223 -14.73 14.51 18.76
CA PRO A 223 -15.57 15.38 17.94
C PRO A 223 -14.72 16.30 17.06
N ILE A 224 -15.21 16.60 15.86
CA ILE A 224 -14.55 17.56 14.97
C ILE A 224 -14.96 18.98 15.34
N LEU A 225 -13.95 19.82 15.50
CA LEU A 225 -14.09 21.24 15.79
C LEU A 225 -14.12 22.04 14.49
N TYR A 226 -15.07 22.96 14.39
CA TYR A 226 -15.20 23.83 13.22
C TYR A 226 -14.91 25.28 13.62
N ARG A 227 -14.27 26.03 12.72
CA ARG A 227 -14.21 27.48 12.86
C ARG A 227 -15.59 28.09 12.60
N THR A 228 -16.22 28.61 13.64
CA THR A 228 -17.42 29.44 13.50
C THR A 228 -17.07 30.82 12.95
N GLY A 229 -17.87 31.31 12.00
CA GLY A 229 -17.66 32.61 11.34
C GLY A 229 -17.73 33.81 12.29
N LYS A 230 -17.20 34.95 11.83
CA LYS A 230 -17.02 36.22 12.56
C LYS A 230 -18.23 36.64 13.40
N ASP A 231 -18.02 36.88 14.69
CA ASP A 231 -18.90 37.72 15.50
C ASP A 231 -18.70 39.20 15.14
N LYS A 232 -19.72 40.04 15.41
CA LYS A 232 -19.79 41.50 15.12
C LYS A 232 -18.64 42.36 15.70
N LYS A 233 -17.65 41.76 16.36
CA LYS A 233 -16.44 42.40 16.91
C LYS A 233 -15.12 41.98 16.22
N GLY A 234 -15.16 41.25 15.12
CA GLY A 234 -13.96 41.00 14.30
C GLY A 234 -12.97 39.96 14.86
N SER A 235 -13.31 39.27 15.95
CA SER A 235 -12.55 38.12 16.48
C SER A 235 -13.17 36.80 15.99
N CYS A 236 -12.36 35.92 15.41
CA CYS A 236 -12.74 34.56 15.04
C CYS A 236 -12.51 33.62 16.23
N ASN A 237 -13.57 33.19 16.92
CA ASN A 237 -13.46 32.17 17.97
C ASN A 237 -13.53 30.76 17.35
N LEU A 238 -12.53 29.91 17.63
CA LEU A 238 -12.69 28.46 17.49
C LEU A 238 -13.77 27.97 18.46
N SER A 239 -14.50 26.91 18.10
CA SER A 239 -15.25 26.13 19.10
C SER A 239 -14.29 25.75 20.23
N ARG A 240 -14.64 26.09 21.46
CA ARG A 240 -13.72 26.06 22.61
C ARG A 240 -13.11 24.67 22.77
N VAL A 241 -11.78 24.59 22.69
CA VAL A 241 -11.03 23.37 22.99
C VAL A 241 -11.07 23.19 24.50
N ASP A 242 -11.90 22.25 24.96
CA ASP A 242 -12.06 21.90 26.37
C ASP A 242 -11.92 20.39 26.61
N SER A 243 -12.03 19.97 27.86
CA SER A 243 -11.90 18.57 28.29
C SER A 243 -12.96 17.62 27.70
N THR A 244 -14.03 18.12 27.08
CA THR A 244 -15.05 17.30 26.41
C THR A 244 -14.79 17.13 24.91
N THR A 245 -13.82 17.86 24.37
CA THR A 245 -13.55 17.92 22.92
C THR A 245 -12.23 17.29 22.49
N CYS A 246 -11.40 16.87 23.45
CA CYS A 246 -10.06 16.34 23.20
C CYS A 246 -9.90 14.92 23.74
N LEU A 247 -8.99 14.17 23.12
CA LEU A 247 -8.46 12.92 23.65
C LEU A 247 -7.24 13.22 24.55
N PHE A 248 -7.30 12.78 25.81
CA PHE A 248 -6.22 12.93 26.79
C PHE A 248 -6.40 11.92 27.94
N PRO A 249 -5.33 11.61 28.71
CA PRO A 249 -5.45 10.83 29.95
C PRO A 249 -6.18 11.62 31.06
N VAL A 250 -7.14 11.00 31.75
CA VAL A 250 -8.07 11.72 32.65
C VAL A 250 -7.44 12.13 34.00
N GLU A 251 -6.66 11.23 34.62
CA GLU A 251 -6.16 11.41 36.00
C GLU A 251 -4.74 11.97 36.05
N GLU A 252 -3.91 11.60 35.08
CA GLU A 252 -2.50 11.94 34.98
C GLU A 252 -2.19 12.50 33.60
N LYS A 253 -0.99 13.06 33.41
CA LYS A 253 -0.60 13.65 32.11
C LYS A 253 0.10 12.68 31.16
N ALA A 254 0.58 11.53 31.66
CA ALA A 254 1.42 10.61 30.90
C ALA A 254 0.70 10.02 29.67
N VAL A 255 1.17 10.37 28.46
CA VAL A 255 0.63 9.87 27.19
C VAL A 255 1.69 9.91 26.08
N GLU A 256 1.61 8.96 25.17
CA GLU A 256 2.43 8.87 23.98
C GLU A 256 1.56 8.87 22.72
N TYR A 257 1.94 9.68 21.73
CA TYR A 257 1.30 9.75 20.43
C TYR A 257 2.26 9.34 19.30
N TYR A 258 1.73 8.61 18.34
CA TYR A 258 2.49 8.06 17.20
C TYR A 258 1.82 8.48 15.89
N PHE A 259 2.34 9.47 15.19
CA PHE A 259 1.83 9.82 13.87
C PHE A 259 2.48 8.92 12.83
N ALA A 260 1.70 8.34 11.93
CA ALA A 260 2.25 7.51 10.88
C ALA A 260 1.44 7.54 9.59
N SER A 261 2.08 7.33 8.45
CA SER A 261 1.37 7.10 7.17
C SER A 261 0.97 5.64 6.94
N ASP A 262 1.40 4.71 7.81
CA ASP A 262 1.01 3.30 7.82
C ASP A 262 0.91 2.77 9.26
N ALA A 263 -0.03 1.86 9.49
CA ALA A 263 -0.24 1.22 10.78
C ALA A 263 0.92 0.31 11.21
N SER A 264 1.74 -0.18 10.28
CA SER A 264 2.91 -1.04 10.54
C SER A 264 3.92 -0.40 11.47
N ALA A 265 4.06 0.93 11.43
CA ALA A 265 4.97 1.68 12.30
C ALA A 265 4.39 1.91 13.71
N VAL A 266 3.08 1.71 13.90
CA VAL A 266 2.39 2.00 15.16
C VAL A 266 2.08 0.73 15.95
N ILE A 267 1.84 -0.39 15.27
CA ILE A 267 1.27 -1.60 15.89
C ILE A 267 2.18 -2.23 16.97
N GLU A 268 3.49 -2.01 16.91
CA GLU A 268 4.41 -2.47 17.96
C GLU A 268 4.31 -1.65 19.26
N HIS A 269 3.74 -0.45 19.20
CA HIS A 269 3.55 0.43 20.34
C HIS A 269 2.11 0.36 20.87
N THR A 270 1.12 0.40 19.97
CA THR A 270 -0.30 0.42 20.31
C THR A 270 -1.16 -0.07 19.14
N ASN A 271 -2.29 -0.71 19.45
CA ASN A 271 -3.31 -1.06 18.47
C ASN A 271 -4.48 -0.06 18.44
N ARG A 272 -4.45 0.99 19.27
CA ARG A 272 -5.47 2.05 19.34
C ARG A 272 -5.06 3.18 18.42
N VAL A 273 -5.81 3.39 17.34
CA VAL A 273 -5.48 4.38 16.31
C VAL A 273 -6.68 5.23 15.92
N ILE A 274 -6.37 6.45 15.46
CA ILE A 274 -7.31 7.39 14.86
C ILE A 274 -6.88 7.58 13.40
N PHE A 275 -7.73 7.20 12.45
CA PHE A 275 -7.52 7.49 11.03
C PHE A 275 -8.01 8.89 10.72
N LEU A 276 -7.14 9.74 10.17
CA LEU A 276 -7.55 11.04 9.69
C LEU A 276 -8.22 10.92 8.32
N GLU A 277 -9.13 11.83 8.04
CA GLU A 277 -9.74 12.04 6.74
C GLU A 277 -9.18 13.32 6.11
N ASP A 278 -9.54 13.55 4.84
CA ASP A 278 -9.12 14.74 4.13
C ASP A 278 -9.60 16.02 4.85
N ASP A 279 -8.72 17.02 4.86
CA ASP A 279 -8.86 18.32 5.52
C ASP A 279 -8.96 18.31 7.06
N ASP A 280 -8.76 17.15 7.70
CA ASP A 280 -8.55 17.09 9.14
C ASP A 280 -7.22 17.75 9.52
N VAL A 281 -7.26 18.62 10.53
CA VAL A 281 -6.07 19.19 11.17
C VAL A 281 -6.05 18.73 12.62
N ALA A 282 -5.26 17.69 12.89
CA ALA A 282 -5.06 17.13 14.21
C ALA A 282 -3.93 17.85 14.93
N ALA A 283 -4.17 18.31 16.16
CA ALA A 283 -3.18 19.03 16.95
C ALA A 283 -3.06 18.42 18.35
N VAL A 284 -1.81 18.17 18.78
CA VAL A 284 -1.48 17.80 20.15
C VAL A 284 -0.94 19.04 20.85
N VAL A 285 -1.71 19.57 21.81
CA VAL A 285 -1.36 20.74 22.62
C VAL A 285 -1.56 20.37 24.07
N ASP A 286 -0.55 20.61 24.92
CA ASP A 286 -0.56 20.23 26.35
C ASP A 286 -0.90 18.74 26.57
N GLY A 287 -0.40 17.86 25.69
CA GLY A 287 -0.67 16.42 25.73
C GLY A 287 -2.09 16.02 25.31
N ARG A 288 -2.91 16.95 24.83
CA ARG A 288 -4.30 16.74 24.42
C ARG A 288 -4.42 16.76 22.91
N LEU A 289 -5.01 15.71 22.34
CA LEU A 289 -5.26 15.61 20.91
C LEU A 289 -6.66 16.16 20.57
N SER A 290 -6.70 17.14 19.67
CA SER A 290 -7.94 17.72 19.11
C SER A 290 -7.92 17.66 17.58
N ILE A 291 -9.09 17.62 16.94
CA ILE A 291 -9.21 17.56 15.48
C ILE A 291 -10.09 18.71 14.99
N HIS A 292 -9.56 19.48 14.05
CA HIS A 292 -10.19 20.69 13.50
C HIS A 292 -10.47 20.52 12.01
N ARG A 293 -11.53 21.16 11.52
CA ARG A 293 -11.85 21.33 10.10
C ARG A 293 -12.31 22.76 9.81
N ILE A 294 -11.96 23.24 8.63
CA ILE A 294 -12.28 24.61 8.21
C ILE A 294 -13.75 24.74 7.79
N LYS A 295 -14.26 23.75 7.06
CA LYS A 295 -15.64 23.72 6.53
C LYS A 295 -16.30 22.39 6.84
N ARG A 296 -17.61 22.43 7.02
CA ARG A 296 -18.45 21.23 7.10
C ARG A 296 -18.98 20.90 5.71
N THR A 297 -18.73 19.69 5.25
CA THR A 297 -19.25 19.18 3.98
C THR A 297 -20.40 18.21 4.25
N ALA A 298 -21.37 18.13 3.33
CA ALA A 298 -22.46 17.16 3.43
C ALA A 298 -21.89 15.73 3.36
N GLY A 299 -22.18 14.90 4.36
CA GLY A 299 -21.63 13.54 4.48
C GLY A 299 -20.46 13.39 5.45
N ASP A 300 -19.93 14.50 6.01
CA ASP A 300 -18.87 14.44 7.01
C ASP A 300 -19.36 13.76 8.30
N HIS A 301 -18.59 12.78 8.78
CA HIS A 301 -18.78 12.23 10.12
C HIS A 301 -18.55 13.32 11.17
N PRO A 302 -19.35 13.38 12.25
CA PRO A 302 -19.23 14.43 13.27
C PRO A 302 -17.98 14.29 14.16
N GLY A 303 -17.25 13.19 14.04
CA GLY A 303 -16.06 12.90 14.84
C GLY A 303 -15.22 11.76 14.24
N ARG A 304 -14.10 11.46 14.90
CA ARG A 304 -13.19 10.37 14.56
C ARG A 304 -13.21 9.33 15.67
N ALA A 305 -13.45 8.08 15.30
CA ALA A 305 -13.41 6.96 16.23
C ALA A 305 -11.96 6.55 16.52
N VAL A 306 -11.69 6.22 17.79
CA VAL A 306 -10.49 5.51 18.21
C VAL A 306 -10.73 4.02 17.99
N GLN A 307 -10.16 3.50 16.91
CA GLN A 307 -10.35 2.12 16.46
C GLN A 307 -9.27 1.21 17.03
N THR A 308 -9.62 -0.06 17.22
CA THR A 308 -8.65 -1.11 17.58
C THR A 308 -8.27 -1.88 16.32
N LEU A 309 -6.99 -1.86 15.96
CA LEU A 309 -6.46 -2.60 14.82
C LEU A 309 -6.52 -4.12 15.07
N GLN A 310 -7.02 -4.86 14.08
CA GLN A 310 -6.95 -6.34 14.03
C GLN A 310 -5.66 -6.81 13.35
N MET A 311 -4.55 -6.15 13.65
CA MET A 311 -3.24 -6.42 13.06
C MET A 311 -2.31 -6.85 14.19
N GLU A 312 -1.48 -7.85 13.93
CA GLU A 312 -0.51 -8.35 14.90
C GLU A 312 0.91 -8.05 14.43
N LEU A 313 1.81 -7.77 15.39
CA LEU A 313 3.22 -7.49 15.09
C LEU A 313 3.89 -8.63 14.29
N GLN A 314 3.54 -9.88 14.58
CA GLN A 314 4.08 -11.05 13.89
C GLN A 314 3.81 -11.02 12.37
N GLN A 315 2.70 -10.40 11.94
CA GLN A 315 2.32 -10.34 10.53
C GLN A 315 3.27 -9.44 9.70
N ILE A 316 3.93 -8.47 10.34
CA ILE A 316 4.90 -7.55 9.71
C ILE A 316 6.35 -7.89 10.02
N MET A 317 6.61 -9.06 10.63
CA MET A 317 7.96 -9.57 10.86
C MET A 317 8.29 -10.68 9.87
N LYS A 318 9.58 -10.86 9.56
CA LYS A 318 10.03 -11.95 8.67
C LYS A 318 9.92 -13.33 9.33
N GLY A 319 9.92 -13.41 10.65
CA GLY A 319 9.94 -14.68 11.38
C GLY A 319 11.17 -15.50 11.03
N ASN A 320 10.97 -16.76 10.64
CA ASN A 320 12.05 -17.69 10.27
C ASN A 320 12.48 -17.56 8.80
N PHE A 321 11.92 -16.63 8.04
CA PHE A 321 12.25 -16.42 6.63
C PHE A 321 13.34 -15.37 6.45
N SER A 322 14.08 -15.48 5.35
CA SER A 322 15.16 -14.54 5.01
C SER A 322 14.65 -13.19 4.49
N SER A 323 13.47 -13.20 3.86
CA SER A 323 12.85 -12.04 3.21
C SER A 323 11.33 -12.05 3.39
N PHE A 324 10.70 -10.88 3.24
CA PHE A 324 9.24 -10.78 3.24
C PHE A 324 8.63 -11.45 2.03
N MET A 325 9.22 -11.28 0.84
CA MET A 325 8.72 -11.97 -0.35
C MET A 325 8.67 -13.49 -0.16
N GLN A 326 9.73 -14.09 0.42
CA GLN A 326 9.74 -15.52 0.72
C GLN A 326 8.63 -15.90 1.73
N LYS A 327 8.54 -15.19 2.86
CA LYS A 327 7.48 -15.40 3.86
C LYS A 327 6.10 -15.36 3.21
N GLU A 328 5.83 -14.34 2.41
CA GLU A 328 4.52 -14.09 1.83
C GLU A 328 4.14 -15.12 0.76
N ILE A 329 5.10 -15.65 0.00
CA ILE A 329 4.87 -16.78 -0.90
C ILE A 329 4.48 -18.03 -0.09
N PHE A 330 5.20 -18.32 0.99
CA PHE A 330 4.99 -19.52 1.79
C PHE A 330 3.77 -19.43 2.73
N GLU A 331 3.27 -18.22 3.02
CA GLU A 331 2.03 -17.95 3.77
C GLU A 331 0.76 -17.99 2.89
N GLN A 332 0.88 -18.35 1.60
CA GLN A 332 -0.28 -18.46 0.71
C GLN A 332 -1.33 -19.49 1.15
N PRO A 333 -0.99 -20.66 1.72
CA PRO A 333 -2.00 -21.56 2.30
C PRO A 333 -2.87 -20.87 3.35
N GLU A 334 -2.25 -20.14 4.29
CA GLU A 334 -2.94 -19.49 5.40
C GLU A 334 -3.72 -18.26 4.93
N SER A 335 -3.15 -17.43 4.05
CA SER A 335 -3.82 -16.23 3.53
C SER A 335 -5.02 -16.57 2.64
N VAL A 336 -4.96 -17.64 1.86
CA VAL A 336 -6.14 -18.16 1.12
C VAL A 336 -7.23 -18.62 2.09
N VAL A 337 -6.88 -19.33 3.18
CA VAL A 337 -7.86 -19.69 4.23
C VAL A 337 -8.47 -18.44 4.88
N ASN A 338 -7.64 -17.45 5.22
CA ASN A 338 -8.11 -16.20 5.83
C ASN A 338 -9.01 -15.38 4.89
N THR A 339 -8.78 -15.48 3.59
CA THR A 339 -9.64 -14.88 2.56
C THR A 339 -11.02 -15.53 2.53
N MET A 340 -11.13 -16.84 2.77
CA MET A 340 -12.40 -17.58 2.76
C MET A 340 -13.11 -17.60 4.13
N ARG A 341 -12.39 -17.30 5.22
CA ARG A 341 -12.87 -17.41 6.60
C ARG A 341 -14.15 -16.61 6.80
N GLY A 342 -15.20 -17.29 7.28
CA GLY A 342 -16.52 -16.70 7.52
C GLY A 342 -17.30 -16.31 6.26
N ARG A 343 -16.80 -16.65 5.07
CA ARG A 343 -17.41 -16.31 3.76
C ARG A 343 -17.78 -17.55 2.97
N VAL A 344 -17.06 -18.65 3.11
CA VAL A 344 -17.38 -19.93 2.48
C VAL A 344 -17.74 -20.94 3.56
N ASN A 345 -18.94 -21.51 3.48
CA ASN A 345 -19.35 -22.63 4.30
C ASN A 345 -19.21 -23.93 3.48
N PHE A 346 -18.29 -24.79 3.90
CA PHE A 346 -18.00 -26.04 3.21
C PHE A 346 -18.92 -27.21 3.61
N ASP A 347 -19.81 -27.01 4.58
CA ASP A 347 -20.77 -28.03 5.02
C ASP A 347 -22.04 -28.01 4.16
N ASP A 348 -22.57 -26.81 3.89
CA ASP A 348 -23.76 -26.60 3.06
C ASP A 348 -23.45 -26.01 1.68
N TYR A 349 -22.17 -25.75 1.38
CA TYR A 349 -21.72 -25.22 0.09
C TYR A 349 -22.34 -23.84 -0.23
N THR A 350 -22.36 -22.94 0.76
CA THR A 350 -22.81 -21.56 0.60
C THR A 350 -21.65 -20.56 0.63
N VAL A 351 -21.82 -19.45 -0.10
CA VAL A 351 -20.86 -18.33 -0.13
C VAL A 351 -21.58 -17.04 0.22
N ASN A 352 -21.03 -16.27 1.15
CA ASN A 352 -21.57 -14.99 1.58
C ASN A 352 -20.45 -13.97 1.83
N LEU A 353 -20.39 -12.94 1.00
CA LEU A 353 -19.51 -11.79 1.17
C LEU A 353 -20.29 -10.68 1.87
N GLY A 354 -20.14 -10.60 3.20
CA GLY A 354 -20.92 -9.68 4.05
C GLY A 354 -20.87 -8.22 3.58
N GLY A 355 -19.75 -7.75 3.04
CA GLY A 355 -19.60 -6.39 2.52
C GLY A 355 -20.39 -6.10 1.23
N LEU A 356 -20.91 -7.13 0.55
CA LEU A 356 -21.76 -7.01 -0.64
C LEU A 356 -23.24 -7.32 -0.36
N LYS A 357 -23.58 -7.76 0.86
CA LYS A 357 -24.91 -8.28 1.21
C LYS A 357 -26.05 -7.33 0.83
N ASP A 358 -25.87 -6.04 1.10
CA ASP A 358 -26.92 -5.03 0.86
C ASP A 358 -27.00 -4.58 -0.61
N HIS A 359 -25.99 -4.91 -1.42
CA HIS A 359 -25.87 -4.45 -2.82
C HIS A 359 -25.94 -5.58 -3.85
N ILE A 360 -25.83 -6.85 -3.45
CA ILE A 360 -25.76 -7.99 -4.37
C ILE A 360 -26.96 -8.08 -5.31
N LYS A 361 -28.17 -7.76 -4.82
CA LYS A 361 -29.40 -7.76 -5.62
C LYS A 361 -29.43 -6.64 -6.67
N GLU A 362 -28.76 -5.53 -6.39
CA GLU A 362 -28.61 -4.43 -7.35
C GLU A 362 -27.56 -4.79 -8.41
N ILE A 363 -26.42 -5.34 -7.98
CA ILE A 363 -25.37 -5.87 -8.85
C ILE A 363 -25.92 -6.90 -9.84
N GLN A 364 -26.79 -7.82 -9.39
CA GLN A 364 -27.45 -8.82 -10.25
C GLN A 364 -28.36 -8.22 -11.33
N ARG A 365 -28.80 -6.96 -11.20
CA ARG A 365 -29.65 -6.28 -12.19
C ARG A 365 -28.83 -5.50 -13.23
N CYS A 366 -27.54 -5.30 -12.97
CA CYS A 366 -26.63 -4.62 -13.87
C CYS A 366 -26.30 -5.49 -15.08
N ARG A 367 -25.75 -4.86 -16.12
CA ARG A 367 -25.60 -5.49 -17.45
C ARG A 367 -24.16 -5.75 -17.87
N ARG A 368 -23.18 -5.27 -17.11
CA ARG A 368 -21.76 -5.34 -17.46
C ARG A 368 -20.89 -5.16 -16.22
N LEU A 369 -19.81 -5.93 -16.16
CA LEU A 369 -18.77 -5.80 -15.15
C LEU A 369 -17.53 -5.15 -15.78
N ILE A 370 -16.93 -4.18 -15.09
CA ILE A 370 -15.69 -3.52 -15.50
C ILE A 370 -14.69 -3.64 -14.35
N LEU A 371 -13.58 -4.34 -14.55
CA LEU A 371 -12.52 -4.53 -13.56
C LEU A 371 -11.40 -3.55 -13.87
N ILE A 372 -11.12 -2.62 -12.97
CA ILE A 372 -10.17 -1.52 -13.14
C ILE A 372 -9.06 -1.68 -12.09
N ALA A 373 -7.82 -1.80 -12.56
CA ALA A 373 -6.66 -2.02 -11.69
C ALA A 373 -5.34 -1.71 -12.40
N CYS A 374 -4.23 -1.82 -11.67
CA CYS A 374 -2.87 -1.70 -12.22
C CYS A 374 -2.00 -2.92 -11.87
N GLY A 375 -1.02 -3.22 -12.72
CA GLY A 375 0.01 -4.24 -12.47
C GLY A 375 -0.55 -5.63 -12.11
N THR A 376 -0.02 -6.25 -11.06
CA THR A 376 -0.47 -7.57 -10.57
C THR A 376 -1.97 -7.60 -10.23
N SER A 377 -2.57 -6.50 -9.75
CA SER A 377 -4.02 -6.47 -9.47
C SER A 377 -4.86 -6.50 -10.75
N TYR A 378 -4.36 -5.94 -11.86
CA TYR A 378 -4.96 -6.12 -13.19
C TYR A 378 -4.86 -7.58 -13.65
N HIS A 379 -3.73 -8.24 -13.43
CA HIS A 379 -3.59 -9.67 -13.75
C HIS A 379 -4.59 -10.54 -12.98
N ALA A 380 -4.94 -10.20 -11.73
CA ALA A 380 -5.99 -10.93 -10.99
C ALA A 380 -7.37 -10.81 -11.68
N GLY A 381 -7.67 -9.64 -12.27
CA GLY A 381 -8.84 -9.44 -13.11
C GLY A 381 -8.79 -10.29 -14.38
N VAL A 382 -7.65 -10.32 -15.07
CA VAL A 382 -7.45 -11.18 -16.27
C VAL A 382 -7.61 -12.67 -15.91
N ALA A 383 -7.10 -13.09 -14.75
CA ALA A 383 -7.14 -14.48 -14.29
C ALA A 383 -8.55 -14.98 -13.99
N THR A 384 -9.44 -14.07 -13.59
CA THR A 384 -10.81 -14.38 -13.16
C THR A 384 -11.87 -13.97 -14.18
N ARG A 385 -11.49 -13.25 -15.24
CA ARG A 385 -12.40 -12.83 -16.30
C ARG A 385 -13.27 -13.96 -16.83
N GLN A 386 -12.67 -15.09 -17.19
CA GLN A 386 -13.39 -16.20 -17.81
C GLN A 386 -14.43 -16.82 -16.86
N VAL A 387 -14.10 -17.03 -15.58
CA VAL A 387 -15.06 -17.60 -14.61
C VAL A 387 -16.14 -16.60 -14.21
N LEU A 388 -15.83 -15.30 -14.24
CA LEU A 388 -16.84 -14.24 -14.08
C LEU A 388 -17.81 -14.24 -15.27
N GLU A 389 -17.32 -14.32 -16.51
CA GLU A 389 -18.17 -14.44 -17.71
C GLU A 389 -19.06 -15.70 -17.62
N GLU A 390 -18.50 -16.85 -17.24
CA GLU A 390 -19.23 -18.12 -17.08
C GLU A 390 -20.35 -18.03 -16.02
N LEU A 391 -20.02 -17.58 -14.81
CA LEU A 391 -20.92 -17.63 -13.66
C LEU A 391 -21.81 -16.39 -13.50
N THR A 392 -21.58 -15.32 -14.26
CA THR A 392 -22.47 -14.14 -14.27
C THR A 392 -23.26 -14.02 -15.57
N GLU A 393 -22.78 -14.61 -16.67
CA GLU A 393 -23.30 -14.39 -18.04
C GLU A 393 -23.30 -12.92 -18.48
N LEU A 394 -22.59 -12.05 -17.76
CA LEU A 394 -22.42 -10.64 -18.11
C LEU A 394 -21.15 -10.46 -18.95
N PRO A 395 -21.11 -9.45 -19.85
CA PRO A 395 -19.87 -8.96 -20.41
C PRO A 395 -18.93 -8.50 -19.29
N VAL A 396 -17.70 -9.03 -19.29
CA VAL A 396 -16.66 -8.66 -18.33
C VAL A 396 -15.52 -7.98 -19.08
N MET A 397 -15.29 -6.71 -18.75
CA MET A 397 -14.21 -5.89 -19.27
C MET A 397 -13.12 -5.78 -18.20
N VAL A 398 -11.85 -5.90 -18.59
CA VAL A 398 -10.70 -5.77 -17.66
C VAL A 398 -9.79 -4.70 -18.22
N GLU A 399 -9.56 -3.65 -17.45
CA GLU A 399 -8.94 -2.41 -17.92
C GLU A 399 -7.75 -2.04 -17.03
N LEU A 400 -6.66 -1.62 -17.69
CA LEU A 400 -5.56 -0.92 -17.02
C LEU A 400 -6.02 0.49 -16.67
N ALA A 401 -5.93 0.87 -15.40
CA ALA A 401 -6.57 2.09 -14.91
C ALA A 401 -6.07 3.38 -15.58
N SER A 402 -4.78 3.46 -15.92
CA SER A 402 -4.21 4.61 -16.63
C SER A 402 -4.81 4.78 -18.03
N ASP A 403 -4.76 3.74 -18.86
CA ASP A 403 -5.32 3.72 -20.20
C ASP A 403 -6.86 3.88 -20.20
N PHE A 404 -7.53 3.37 -19.16
CA PHE A 404 -8.96 3.60 -18.95
C PHE A 404 -9.32 5.09 -18.83
N LEU A 405 -8.51 5.85 -18.08
CA LEU A 405 -8.65 7.29 -17.89
C LEU A 405 -8.27 8.05 -19.17
N ASP A 406 -7.15 7.72 -19.80
CA ASP A 406 -6.66 8.37 -21.01
C ASP A 406 -7.69 8.36 -22.14
N ARG A 407 -8.38 7.23 -22.31
CA ARG A 407 -9.41 7.05 -23.35
C ARG A 407 -10.76 7.66 -22.98
N ASN A 408 -10.93 8.17 -21.77
CA ASN A 408 -12.23 8.59 -21.23
C ASN A 408 -13.30 7.51 -21.48
N THR A 409 -13.00 6.29 -21.00
CA THR A 409 -13.78 5.09 -21.33
C THR A 409 -15.28 5.28 -21.00
N PRO A 410 -16.22 4.90 -21.90
CA PRO A 410 -17.65 5.03 -21.64
C PRO A 410 -18.15 4.14 -20.49
N VAL A 411 -18.71 4.78 -19.46
CA VAL A 411 -19.31 4.16 -18.28
C VAL A 411 -20.77 4.59 -18.16
N PHE A 412 -21.64 3.66 -17.80
CA PHE A 412 -23.08 3.84 -17.67
C PHE A 412 -23.57 3.49 -16.26
N ARG A 413 -24.80 3.90 -15.94
CA ARG A 413 -25.40 3.72 -14.60
C ARG A 413 -25.70 2.27 -14.25
N ASP A 414 -25.81 1.41 -15.26
CA ASP A 414 -26.07 -0.03 -15.14
C ASP A 414 -24.79 -0.87 -15.26
N ASP A 415 -23.61 -0.23 -15.19
CA ASP A 415 -22.32 -0.89 -15.02
C ASP A 415 -22.00 -1.13 -13.54
N VAL A 416 -21.31 -2.23 -13.26
CA VAL A 416 -20.67 -2.49 -11.97
C VAL A 416 -19.16 -2.41 -12.17
N CYS A 417 -18.54 -1.45 -11.50
CA CYS A 417 -17.12 -1.18 -11.61
C CYS A 417 -16.38 -1.73 -10.38
N PHE A 418 -15.52 -2.73 -10.60
CA PHE A 418 -14.64 -3.31 -9.59
C PHE A 418 -13.29 -2.58 -9.59
N PHE A 419 -12.85 -2.16 -8.41
CA PHE A 419 -11.55 -1.51 -8.19
C PHE A 419 -10.67 -2.43 -7.36
N ILE A 420 -9.69 -3.07 -8.02
CA ILE A 420 -8.82 -4.06 -7.40
C ILE A 420 -7.50 -3.40 -7.04
N SER A 421 -7.23 -3.25 -5.73
CA SER A 421 -5.99 -2.63 -5.25
C SER A 421 -5.60 -3.16 -3.88
N GLN A 422 -4.41 -3.76 -3.77
CA GLN A 422 -3.90 -4.24 -2.47
C GLN A 422 -3.84 -3.11 -1.43
N SER A 423 -3.27 -1.96 -1.81
CA SER A 423 -3.11 -0.80 -0.93
C SER A 423 -4.39 0.00 -0.74
N GLY A 424 -5.29 -0.03 -1.74
CA GLY A 424 -6.47 0.84 -1.78
C GLY A 424 -6.14 2.33 -2.00
N GLU A 425 -4.91 2.64 -2.40
CA GLU A 425 -4.39 4.02 -2.57
C GLU A 425 -3.74 4.24 -3.95
N THR A 426 -3.81 3.25 -4.86
CA THR A 426 -3.20 3.38 -6.20
C THR A 426 -3.83 4.54 -6.96
N ALA A 427 -3.03 5.53 -7.38
CA ALA A 427 -3.52 6.81 -7.93
C ALA A 427 -4.48 6.63 -9.11
N ASP A 428 -4.06 5.97 -10.19
CA ASP A 428 -4.90 5.74 -11.38
C ASP A 428 -6.17 4.96 -11.05
N THR A 429 -6.09 3.97 -10.17
CA THR A 429 -7.27 3.17 -9.77
C THR A 429 -8.24 4.01 -8.94
N LEU A 430 -7.75 4.89 -8.06
CA LEU A 430 -8.58 5.81 -7.29
C LEU A 430 -9.22 6.88 -8.19
N MET A 431 -8.49 7.40 -9.17
CA MET A 431 -9.05 8.34 -10.15
C MET A 431 -10.07 7.63 -11.06
N GLY A 432 -9.82 6.39 -11.46
CA GLY A 432 -10.80 5.54 -12.14
C GLY A 432 -12.07 5.33 -11.33
N LEU A 433 -11.95 5.17 -10.00
CA LEU A 433 -13.09 5.09 -9.08
C LEU A 433 -13.92 6.37 -9.12
N ARG A 434 -13.29 7.51 -8.86
CA ARG A 434 -13.98 8.82 -8.87
C ARG A 434 -14.61 9.10 -10.22
N TYR A 435 -13.91 8.76 -11.31
CA TYR A 435 -14.43 8.82 -12.67
C TYR A 435 -15.73 8.02 -12.79
N CYS A 436 -15.76 6.75 -12.40
CA CYS A 436 -16.96 5.91 -12.52
C CYS A 436 -18.12 6.39 -11.64
N LYS A 437 -17.83 6.90 -10.43
CA LYS A 437 -18.85 7.47 -9.54
C LYS A 437 -19.56 8.67 -10.14
N GLU A 438 -18.84 9.56 -10.81
CA GLU A 438 -19.43 10.72 -11.50
C GLU A 438 -20.42 10.30 -12.62
N ARG A 439 -20.24 9.12 -13.20
CA ARG A 439 -21.13 8.56 -14.23
C ARG A 439 -22.27 7.73 -13.62
N GLY A 440 -22.29 7.56 -12.30
CA GLY A 440 -23.35 6.89 -11.55
C GLY A 440 -23.34 5.37 -11.65
N ALA A 441 -22.20 4.76 -11.97
CA ALA A 441 -22.03 3.31 -11.90
C ALA A 441 -21.96 2.83 -10.44
N LEU A 442 -22.36 1.59 -10.19
CA LEU A 442 -22.20 0.96 -8.87
C LEU A 442 -20.74 0.55 -8.69
N THR A 443 -20.13 0.96 -7.59
CA THR A 443 -18.68 0.79 -7.36
C THR A 443 -18.38 -0.24 -6.26
N VAL A 444 -17.48 -1.18 -6.57
CA VAL A 444 -17.08 -2.28 -5.69
C VAL A 444 -15.59 -2.27 -5.43
N GLY A 445 -15.16 -2.10 -4.18
CA GLY A 445 -13.73 -2.14 -3.81
C GLY A 445 -13.25 -3.53 -3.42
N ILE A 446 -12.20 -4.06 -4.07
CA ILE A 446 -11.50 -5.29 -3.66
C ILE A 446 -10.12 -4.88 -3.13
N THR A 447 -9.99 -4.79 -1.81
CA THR A 447 -8.83 -4.17 -1.15
C THR A 447 -8.23 -5.04 -0.04
N ASN A 448 -6.99 -4.78 0.36
CA ASN A 448 -6.33 -5.46 1.49
C ASN A 448 -5.91 -4.47 2.60
N THR A 449 -6.44 -3.25 2.59
CA THR A 449 -6.13 -2.22 3.58
C THR A 449 -7.42 -1.56 4.04
N VAL A 450 -7.76 -1.84 5.30
CA VAL A 450 -8.95 -1.28 5.96
C VAL A 450 -8.83 0.24 6.04
N GLY A 451 -9.91 0.94 5.68
CA GLY A 451 -9.95 2.41 5.76
C GLY A 451 -9.16 3.12 4.66
N SER A 452 -8.64 2.39 3.66
CA SER A 452 -8.03 2.98 2.46
C SER A 452 -9.04 3.82 1.67
N SER A 453 -8.54 4.76 0.86
CA SER A 453 -9.36 5.67 0.04
C SER A 453 -10.34 4.91 -0.86
N ILE A 454 -9.87 3.88 -1.58
CA ILE A 454 -10.76 3.04 -2.42
C ILE A 454 -11.83 2.35 -1.56
N SER A 455 -11.48 1.77 -0.40
CA SER A 455 -12.45 1.07 0.45
C SER A 455 -13.53 1.98 1.04
N ARG A 456 -13.22 3.27 1.26
CA ARG A 456 -14.15 4.28 1.81
C ARG A 456 -15.00 4.93 0.73
N GLU A 457 -14.43 5.13 -0.46
CA GLU A 457 -15.11 5.83 -1.54
C GLU A 457 -16.01 4.91 -2.38
N THR A 458 -15.82 3.59 -2.36
CA THR A 458 -16.74 2.64 -3.04
C THR A 458 -18.07 2.45 -2.31
N ASP A 459 -19.14 2.14 -3.04
CA ASP A 459 -20.48 1.91 -2.47
C ASP A 459 -20.52 0.63 -1.60
N CYS A 460 -19.81 -0.40 -2.04
CA CYS A 460 -19.59 -1.63 -1.28
C CYS A 460 -18.21 -2.23 -1.57
N GLY A 461 -17.81 -3.27 -0.84
CA GLY A 461 -16.50 -3.85 -1.06
C GLY A 461 -16.21 -5.12 -0.27
N VAL A 462 -15.09 -5.74 -0.62
CA VAL A 462 -14.56 -6.94 0.01
C VAL A 462 -13.11 -6.68 0.42
N HIS A 463 -12.86 -6.78 1.73
CA HIS A 463 -11.50 -6.84 2.23
C HIS A 463 -10.93 -8.25 2.00
N ILE A 464 -9.90 -8.43 1.19
CA ILE A 464 -9.40 -9.76 0.83
C ILE A 464 -8.83 -10.52 2.03
N ASN A 465 -8.38 -9.81 3.08
CA ASN A 465 -7.93 -10.41 4.34
C ASN A 465 -6.71 -11.34 4.19
N ALA A 466 -5.77 -10.98 3.31
CA ALA A 466 -4.50 -11.69 3.14
C ALA A 466 -3.49 -11.40 4.27
N GLY A 467 -3.83 -10.47 5.16
CA GLY A 467 -2.90 -9.83 6.09
C GLY A 467 -2.00 -8.81 5.40
N PRO A 468 -1.20 -8.04 6.17
CA PRO A 468 -0.22 -7.10 5.63
C PRO A 468 0.72 -7.77 4.62
N GLU A 469 0.92 -7.13 3.48
CA GLU A 469 1.97 -7.48 2.52
C GLU A 469 3.05 -6.39 2.66
N ILE A 470 4.29 -6.77 2.86
CA ILE A 470 5.47 -5.91 3.07
C ILE A 470 6.42 -6.02 1.88
N GLY A 471 6.53 -7.20 1.25
CA GLY A 471 7.28 -7.38 0.01
C GLY A 471 6.81 -6.43 -1.08
N VAL A 472 7.74 -5.82 -1.82
CA VAL A 472 7.40 -4.87 -2.89
C VAL A 472 6.64 -5.54 -4.03
N ALA A 473 7.06 -6.74 -4.43
CA ALA A 473 6.36 -7.54 -5.42
C ALA A 473 5.18 -8.28 -4.78
N SER A 474 3.96 -8.04 -5.29
CA SER A 474 2.76 -8.69 -4.76
C SER A 474 2.76 -10.20 -5.00
N THR A 475 2.34 -10.98 -4.00
CA THR A 475 2.29 -12.45 -4.05
C THR A 475 0.96 -12.97 -3.49
N LYS A 476 0.81 -12.99 -2.16
CA LYS A 476 -0.41 -13.45 -1.48
C LYS A 476 -1.62 -12.55 -1.74
N ALA A 477 -1.41 -11.26 -2.03
CA ALA A 477 -2.53 -10.39 -2.39
C ALA A 477 -3.10 -10.77 -3.78
N TYR A 478 -2.28 -11.17 -4.75
CA TYR A 478 -2.76 -11.68 -6.06
C TYR A 478 -3.66 -12.90 -5.89
N THR A 479 -3.20 -13.92 -5.16
CA THR A 479 -3.98 -15.16 -4.96
C THR A 479 -5.22 -14.93 -4.11
N SER A 480 -5.17 -14.03 -3.13
CA SER A 480 -6.34 -13.64 -2.33
C SER A 480 -7.35 -12.80 -3.12
N GLN A 481 -6.91 -11.92 -4.02
CA GLN A 481 -7.76 -11.20 -4.97
C GLN A 481 -8.45 -12.18 -5.92
N PHE A 482 -7.71 -13.15 -6.46
CA PHE A 482 -8.25 -14.23 -7.29
C PHE A 482 -9.40 -14.95 -6.55
N VAL A 483 -9.14 -15.47 -5.34
CA VAL A 483 -10.14 -16.20 -4.54
C VAL A 483 -11.35 -15.30 -4.22
N SER A 484 -11.13 -14.02 -3.92
CA SER A 484 -12.22 -13.07 -3.64
C SER A 484 -13.16 -12.86 -4.83
N LEU A 485 -12.61 -12.73 -6.04
CA LEU A 485 -13.40 -12.59 -7.27
C LEU A 485 -14.12 -13.89 -7.63
N VAL A 486 -13.53 -15.06 -7.37
CA VAL A 486 -14.22 -16.35 -7.52
C VAL A 486 -15.38 -16.49 -6.53
N MET A 487 -15.20 -16.10 -5.27
CA MET A 487 -16.30 -16.09 -4.29
C MET A 487 -17.44 -15.16 -4.72
N PHE A 488 -17.12 -14.00 -5.29
CA PHE A 488 -18.14 -13.12 -5.89
C PHE A 488 -18.89 -13.81 -7.03
N ALA A 489 -18.18 -14.48 -7.95
CA ALA A 489 -18.79 -15.22 -9.05
C ALA A 489 -19.73 -16.34 -8.54
N LEU A 490 -19.36 -17.04 -7.45
CA LEU A 490 -20.18 -18.08 -6.81
C LEU A 490 -21.46 -17.55 -6.15
N MET A 491 -21.44 -16.30 -5.68
CA MET A 491 -22.63 -15.60 -5.18
C MET A 491 -23.56 -15.19 -6.32
N MET A 492 -23.02 -14.79 -7.48
CA MET A 492 -23.82 -14.31 -8.61
C MET A 492 -24.65 -15.41 -9.30
N CYS A 493 -24.29 -16.68 -9.13
CA CYS A 493 -24.99 -17.83 -9.72
C CYS A 493 -25.72 -18.71 -8.68
N ASP A 494 -25.88 -18.25 -7.45
CA ASP A 494 -26.42 -19.06 -6.36
C ASP A 494 -27.85 -19.57 -6.58
N ASP A 495 -28.71 -18.78 -7.21
CA ASP A 495 -30.10 -19.11 -7.54
C ASP A 495 -30.25 -19.93 -8.84
N ARG A 496 -29.14 -20.24 -9.53
CA ARG A 496 -29.18 -20.97 -10.81
C ARG A 496 -29.04 -22.48 -10.60
N ILE A 497 -30.13 -23.21 -10.84
CA ILE A 497 -30.18 -24.69 -10.70
C ILE A 497 -29.14 -25.37 -11.60
N SER A 498 -29.00 -24.92 -12.85
CA SER A 498 -28.05 -25.50 -13.82
C SER A 498 -26.58 -25.36 -13.41
N MET A 499 -26.26 -24.40 -12.55
CA MET A 499 -24.88 -24.10 -12.13
C MET A 499 -24.52 -24.74 -10.79
N GLN A 500 -25.43 -25.43 -10.10
CA GLN A 500 -25.16 -25.95 -8.75
C GLN A 500 -24.02 -26.96 -8.70
N GLU A 501 -23.92 -27.88 -9.67
CA GLU A 501 -22.82 -28.84 -9.74
C GLU A 501 -21.47 -28.14 -9.99
N ARG A 502 -21.46 -27.15 -10.91
CA ARG A 502 -20.27 -26.34 -11.18
C ARG A 502 -19.84 -25.53 -9.97
N ARG A 503 -20.78 -24.92 -9.24
CA ARG A 503 -20.50 -24.22 -7.98
C ARG A 503 -19.89 -25.17 -6.95
N LYS A 504 -20.46 -26.36 -6.78
CA LYS A 504 -19.98 -27.37 -5.85
C LYS A 504 -18.59 -27.87 -6.20
N GLU A 505 -18.31 -28.11 -7.48
CA GLU A 505 -16.97 -28.43 -7.98
C GLU A 505 -15.95 -27.36 -7.58
N ILE A 506 -16.27 -26.09 -7.85
CA ILE A 506 -15.38 -24.96 -7.53
C ILE A 506 -15.16 -24.84 -6.01
N MET A 507 -16.21 -24.96 -5.20
CA MET A 507 -16.09 -24.90 -3.73
C MET A 507 -15.31 -26.08 -3.15
N LEU A 508 -15.44 -27.28 -3.71
CA LEU A 508 -14.58 -28.42 -3.37
C LEU A 508 -13.11 -28.13 -3.73
N GLY A 509 -12.89 -27.47 -4.87
CA GLY A 509 -11.57 -26.95 -5.25
C GLY A 509 -11.02 -25.96 -4.22
N LEU A 510 -11.81 -24.95 -3.83
CA LEU A 510 -11.45 -23.98 -2.79
C LEU A 510 -11.12 -24.64 -1.44
N LYS A 511 -11.88 -25.67 -1.05
CA LYS A 511 -11.64 -26.44 0.19
C LYS A 511 -10.27 -27.11 0.20
N ARG A 512 -9.85 -27.67 -0.94
CA ARG A 512 -8.58 -28.39 -1.10
C ARG A 512 -7.40 -27.47 -1.40
N LEU A 513 -7.68 -26.26 -1.91
CA LEU A 513 -6.69 -25.32 -2.42
C LEU A 513 -5.52 -25.05 -1.45
N PRO A 514 -5.71 -24.84 -0.13
CA PRO A 514 -4.61 -24.59 0.79
C PRO A 514 -3.58 -25.74 0.84
N ASP A 515 -4.05 -26.99 0.83
CA ASP A 515 -3.16 -28.15 0.87
C ASP A 515 -2.49 -28.40 -0.48
N LEU A 516 -3.18 -28.12 -1.59
CA LEU A 516 -2.57 -28.14 -2.92
C LEU A 516 -1.47 -27.08 -3.07
N ILE A 517 -1.65 -25.89 -2.46
CA ILE A 517 -0.60 -24.87 -2.41
C ILE A 517 0.61 -25.39 -1.63
N LYS A 518 0.42 -26.04 -0.47
CA LYS A 518 1.53 -26.66 0.29
C LYS A 518 2.28 -27.69 -0.54
N GLU A 519 1.57 -28.50 -1.32
CA GLU A 519 2.20 -29.46 -2.24
C GLU A 519 3.05 -28.74 -3.30
N VAL A 520 2.57 -27.64 -3.88
CA VAL A 520 3.38 -26.83 -4.82
C VAL A 520 4.61 -26.21 -4.13
N LEU A 521 4.45 -25.66 -2.93
CA LEU A 521 5.56 -25.09 -2.16
C LEU A 521 6.62 -26.13 -1.78
N SER A 522 6.24 -27.40 -1.62
CA SER A 522 7.20 -28.50 -1.38
C SER A 522 8.15 -28.76 -2.55
N MET A 523 7.88 -28.17 -3.73
CA MET A 523 8.72 -28.28 -4.92
C MET A 523 9.81 -27.19 -4.99
N ASP A 524 10.00 -26.40 -3.93
CA ASP A 524 10.96 -25.27 -3.89
C ASP A 524 12.36 -25.64 -4.41
N ASP A 525 12.89 -26.78 -3.98
CA ASP A 525 14.21 -27.29 -4.41
C ASP A 525 14.28 -27.55 -5.92
N GLU A 526 13.21 -28.05 -6.53
CA GLU A 526 13.14 -28.27 -7.99
C GLU A 526 13.11 -26.94 -8.75
N ILE A 527 12.44 -25.94 -8.19
CA ILE A 527 12.41 -24.58 -8.75
C ILE A 527 13.78 -23.90 -8.59
N GLN A 528 14.49 -24.11 -7.48
CA GLN A 528 15.84 -23.61 -7.28
C GLN A 528 16.84 -24.20 -8.29
N LYS A 529 16.72 -25.50 -8.61
CA LYS A 529 17.50 -26.14 -9.69
C LYS A 529 17.22 -25.49 -11.04
N LEU A 530 15.96 -25.22 -11.35
CA LEU A 530 15.59 -24.50 -12.58
C LEU A 530 16.17 -23.08 -12.61
N ALA A 531 16.10 -22.35 -11.49
CA ALA A 531 16.68 -21.01 -11.38
C ALA A 531 18.19 -21.02 -11.67
N THR A 532 18.90 -22.06 -11.25
CA THR A 532 20.33 -22.25 -11.52
C THR A 532 20.63 -22.42 -13.03
N GLU A 533 19.71 -22.98 -13.81
CA GLU A 533 19.86 -23.06 -15.27
C GLU A 533 19.58 -21.73 -15.96
N LEU A 534 18.70 -20.91 -15.38
CA LEU A 534 18.20 -19.69 -15.99
C LEU A 534 18.91 -18.41 -15.52
N TYR A 535 19.67 -18.41 -14.42
CA TYR A 535 20.16 -17.16 -13.83
C TYR A 535 21.11 -16.36 -14.74
N HIS A 536 21.86 -17.03 -15.61
CA HIS A 536 22.72 -16.39 -16.62
C HIS A 536 21.98 -15.85 -17.84
N GLN A 537 20.72 -16.22 -18.03
CA GLN A 537 19.94 -15.86 -19.21
C GLN A 537 19.51 -14.39 -19.16
N LYS A 538 19.48 -13.76 -20.33
CA LYS A 538 19.03 -12.37 -20.45
C LYS A 538 17.52 -12.26 -20.61
N SER A 539 16.91 -13.26 -21.25
CA SER A 539 15.49 -13.27 -21.54
C SER A 539 14.85 -14.62 -21.27
N VAL A 540 13.54 -14.60 -21.04
CA VAL A 540 12.71 -15.81 -20.95
C VAL A 540 11.30 -15.51 -21.44
N LEU A 541 10.77 -16.35 -22.32
CA LEU A 541 9.39 -16.26 -22.79
C LEU A 541 8.50 -17.19 -21.98
N ILE A 542 7.36 -16.70 -21.49
CA ILE A 542 6.40 -17.50 -20.72
C ILE A 542 5.12 -17.61 -21.54
N MET A 543 4.68 -18.82 -21.86
CA MET A 543 3.60 -19.07 -22.80
C MET A 543 2.46 -19.86 -22.17
N GLY A 544 1.23 -19.41 -22.42
CA GLY A 544 0.01 -20.03 -21.89
C GLY A 544 -1.22 -19.43 -22.54
N ARG A 545 -2.40 -20.01 -22.27
CA ARG A 545 -3.69 -19.54 -22.81
C ARG A 545 -4.84 -19.88 -21.88
N GLY A 546 -6.02 -19.35 -22.17
CA GLY A 546 -7.20 -19.55 -21.30
C GLY A 546 -6.93 -19.02 -19.90
N TYR A 547 -7.26 -19.81 -18.87
CA TYR A 547 -7.01 -19.49 -17.47
C TYR A 547 -5.56 -19.17 -17.14
N HIS A 548 -4.61 -19.65 -17.94
CA HIS A 548 -3.17 -19.47 -17.69
C HIS A 548 -2.56 -18.29 -18.44
N TYR A 549 -3.34 -17.50 -19.21
CA TYR A 549 -2.80 -16.30 -19.82
C TYR A 549 -2.34 -15.29 -18.75
N ALA A 550 -3.16 -15.06 -17.72
CA ALA A 550 -2.80 -14.22 -16.59
C ALA A 550 -1.57 -14.75 -15.84
N THR A 551 -1.43 -16.07 -15.68
CA THR A 551 -0.25 -16.68 -15.06
C THR A 551 1.03 -16.32 -15.82
N CYS A 552 1.01 -16.30 -17.16
CA CYS A 552 2.17 -15.92 -17.96
C CYS A 552 2.53 -14.44 -17.78
N LEU A 553 1.52 -13.56 -17.82
CA LEU A 553 1.72 -12.12 -17.62
C LEU A 553 2.28 -11.83 -16.22
N GLU A 554 1.72 -12.46 -15.19
CA GLU A 554 2.13 -12.28 -13.80
C GLU A 554 3.52 -12.83 -13.55
N GLY A 555 3.83 -14.06 -14.00
CA GLY A 555 5.16 -14.62 -13.87
C GLY A 555 6.23 -13.78 -14.57
N ALA A 556 5.92 -13.26 -15.76
CA ALA A 556 6.83 -12.35 -16.47
C ALA A 556 6.97 -11.01 -15.75
N LEU A 557 5.91 -10.49 -15.12
CA LEU A 557 6.03 -9.29 -14.30
C LEU A 557 6.92 -9.53 -13.07
N LYS A 558 6.72 -10.63 -12.33
CA LYS A 558 7.56 -10.97 -11.16
C LYS A 558 9.02 -11.11 -11.55
N ILE A 559 9.32 -11.87 -12.60
CA ILE A 559 10.71 -12.05 -13.05
C ILE A 559 11.31 -10.70 -13.48
N LYS A 560 10.60 -9.84 -14.22
CA LYS A 560 11.08 -8.48 -14.54
C LYS A 560 11.40 -7.66 -13.28
N GLU A 561 10.46 -7.59 -12.34
CA GLU A 561 10.51 -6.69 -11.19
C GLU A 561 11.71 -6.97 -10.27
N ILE A 562 11.96 -8.24 -9.95
CA ILE A 562 12.95 -8.60 -8.91
C ILE A 562 14.25 -9.17 -9.46
N THR A 563 14.23 -9.74 -10.67
CA THR A 563 15.44 -10.33 -11.28
C THR A 563 16.09 -9.44 -12.33
N TYR A 564 15.35 -8.45 -12.84
CA TYR A 564 15.74 -7.61 -13.98
C TYR A 564 16.08 -8.38 -15.27
N MET A 565 15.68 -9.65 -15.36
CA MET A 565 15.67 -10.41 -16.61
C MET A 565 14.54 -9.90 -17.50
N HIS A 566 14.79 -9.76 -18.79
CA HIS A 566 13.73 -9.44 -19.75
C HIS A 566 12.83 -10.66 -19.94
N SER A 567 11.75 -10.75 -19.17
CA SER A 567 10.76 -11.82 -19.30
C SER A 567 9.51 -11.29 -19.98
N GLU A 568 8.85 -12.10 -20.80
CA GLU A 568 7.65 -11.67 -21.52
C GLU A 568 6.58 -12.77 -21.50
N GLY A 569 5.34 -12.39 -21.16
CA GLY A 569 4.20 -13.29 -21.16
C GLY A 569 3.49 -13.25 -22.51
N ILE A 570 3.47 -14.37 -23.22
CA ILE A 570 2.91 -14.47 -24.57
C ILE A 570 1.68 -15.38 -24.56
N LEU A 571 0.58 -14.92 -25.16
CA LEU A 571 -0.58 -15.76 -25.40
C LEU A 571 -0.23 -16.86 -26.41
N ALA A 572 -0.31 -18.12 -26.02
CA ALA A 572 0.16 -19.25 -26.84
C ALA A 572 -0.57 -19.37 -28.20
N GLY A 573 -1.80 -18.83 -28.31
CA GLY A 573 -2.52 -18.74 -29.58
C GLY A 573 -1.87 -17.81 -30.60
N GLU A 574 -1.14 -16.79 -30.14
CA GLU A 574 -0.55 -15.74 -30.97
C GLU A 574 0.83 -16.11 -31.52
N LEU A 575 1.41 -17.26 -31.13
CA LEU A 575 2.77 -17.64 -31.52
C LEU A 575 3.00 -17.55 -33.03
N LYS A 576 2.07 -18.09 -33.83
CA LYS A 576 2.17 -18.09 -35.30
C LYS A 576 2.01 -16.71 -35.94
N HIS A 577 1.58 -15.71 -35.19
CA HIS A 577 1.33 -14.36 -35.66
C HIS A 577 2.55 -13.43 -35.49
N GLY A 578 3.72 -13.99 -35.14
CA GLY A 578 4.98 -13.25 -35.06
C GLY A 578 5.93 -13.76 -33.97
N PRO A 579 5.49 -13.86 -32.70
CA PRO A 579 6.37 -14.16 -31.56
C PRO A 579 7.15 -15.48 -31.66
N LEU A 580 6.66 -16.48 -32.41
CA LEU A 580 7.38 -17.73 -32.65
C LEU A 580 8.73 -17.53 -33.35
N ALA A 581 8.93 -16.41 -34.05
CA ALA A 581 10.21 -16.07 -34.68
C ALA A 581 11.36 -15.86 -33.68
N LEU A 582 11.03 -15.59 -32.40
CA LEU A 582 12.02 -15.46 -31.32
C LEU A 582 12.51 -16.81 -30.79
N VAL A 583 11.82 -17.90 -31.13
CA VAL A 583 12.12 -19.24 -30.60
C VAL A 583 13.24 -19.88 -31.39
N ASP A 584 14.32 -20.21 -30.68
CA ASP A 584 15.41 -21.04 -31.15
C ASP A 584 15.94 -21.93 -30.00
N LYS A 585 17.09 -22.57 -30.21
CA LYS A 585 17.74 -23.43 -29.21
C LYS A 585 18.32 -22.67 -27.99
N LEU A 586 18.47 -21.36 -28.08
CA LEU A 586 19.09 -20.50 -27.06
C LEU A 586 18.05 -19.77 -26.21
N MET A 587 16.93 -19.37 -26.81
CA MET A 587 15.85 -18.66 -26.14
C MET A 587 15.19 -19.55 -25.08
N PRO A 588 15.28 -19.19 -23.78
CA PRO A 588 14.58 -19.92 -22.73
C PRO A 588 13.06 -19.71 -22.85
N VAL A 589 12.31 -20.81 -22.79
CA VAL A 589 10.86 -20.80 -22.85
C VAL A 589 10.29 -21.56 -21.66
N ILE A 590 9.29 -21.00 -21.00
CA ILE A 590 8.47 -21.67 -20.01
C ILE A 590 7.05 -21.78 -20.59
N MET A 591 6.49 -22.98 -20.65
CA MET A 591 5.13 -23.20 -21.13
C MET A 591 4.24 -23.73 -20.01
N ILE A 592 2.98 -23.29 -19.98
CA ILE A 592 1.98 -23.75 -19.02
C ILE A 592 0.95 -24.60 -19.76
N ILE A 593 0.87 -25.88 -19.40
CA ILE A 593 0.00 -26.87 -20.05
C ILE A 593 -0.76 -27.64 -18.97
N MET A 594 -2.02 -27.23 -18.74
CA MET A 594 -2.89 -27.84 -17.74
C MET A 594 -4.02 -28.65 -18.36
N ARG A 595 -4.59 -29.57 -17.58
CA ARG A 595 -5.71 -30.44 -17.97
C ARG A 595 -7.04 -29.69 -17.94
N ASP A 596 -7.20 -28.75 -18.87
CA ASP A 596 -8.46 -28.03 -19.11
C ASP A 596 -8.94 -28.20 -20.57
N HIS A 597 -10.01 -27.51 -20.95
CA HIS A 597 -10.56 -27.53 -22.31
C HIS A 597 -9.59 -27.04 -23.40
N THR A 598 -8.49 -26.37 -23.03
CA THR A 598 -7.44 -25.89 -23.94
C THR A 598 -6.25 -26.83 -24.07
N TYR A 599 -6.20 -27.95 -23.34
CA TYR A 599 -5.08 -28.90 -23.30
C TYR A 599 -4.53 -29.24 -24.69
N ALA A 600 -5.37 -29.71 -25.62
CA ALA A 600 -4.95 -30.08 -26.97
C ALA A 600 -4.36 -28.89 -27.77
N LYS A 601 -4.85 -27.67 -27.52
CA LYS A 601 -4.33 -26.45 -28.15
C LYS A 601 -2.97 -26.05 -27.56
N CYS A 602 -2.77 -26.25 -26.25
CA CYS A 602 -1.49 -26.06 -25.58
C CYS A 602 -0.44 -27.08 -26.06
N GLN A 603 -0.82 -28.35 -26.23
CA GLN A 603 0.04 -29.36 -26.85
C GLN A 603 0.48 -28.95 -28.26
N ASN A 604 -0.43 -28.43 -29.07
CA ASN A 604 -0.08 -27.93 -30.40
C ASN A 604 0.94 -26.78 -30.33
N ALA A 605 0.79 -25.85 -29.38
CA ALA A 605 1.78 -24.80 -29.16
C ALA A 605 3.15 -25.35 -28.74
N LEU A 606 3.18 -26.38 -27.87
CA LEU A 606 4.42 -27.06 -27.47
C LEU A 606 5.13 -27.66 -28.69
N GLN A 607 4.40 -28.37 -29.54
CA GLN A 607 4.95 -28.95 -30.75
C GLN A 607 5.51 -27.87 -31.70
N GLN A 608 4.88 -26.70 -31.79
CA GLN A 608 5.39 -25.59 -32.60
C GLN A 608 6.73 -25.05 -32.09
N VAL A 609 6.88 -24.90 -30.76
CA VAL A 609 8.12 -24.47 -30.11
C VAL A 609 9.23 -25.50 -30.32
N VAL A 610 8.93 -26.78 -30.08
CA VAL A 610 9.88 -27.89 -30.25
C VAL A 610 10.32 -28.03 -31.71
N ALA A 611 9.40 -27.86 -32.67
CA ALA A 611 9.72 -27.87 -34.10
C ALA A 611 10.62 -26.71 -34.55
N ARG A 612 10.89 -25.72 -33.68
CA ARG A 612 11.86 -24.63 -33.88
C ARG A 612 13.08 -24.77 -32.97
N GLN A 613 13.35 -25.98 -32.50
CA GLN A 613 14.46 -26.32 -31.62
C GLN A 613 14.39 -25.69 -30.22
N GLY A 614 13.27 -25.05 -29.87
CA GLY A 614 13.02 -24.60 -28.51
C GLY A 614 13.01 -25.78 -27.55
N ARG A 615 13.60 -25.59 -26.37
CA ARG A 615 13.66 -26.59 -25.30
C ARG A 615 12.92 -26.06 -24.08
N PRO A 616 11.58 -26.02 -24.12
CA PRO A 616 10.80 -25.38 -23.09
C PRO A 616 10.84 -26.17 -21.78
N VAL A 617 10.81 -25.43 -20.68
CA VAL A 617 10.41 -25.95 -19.38
C VAL A 617 8.88 -25.94 -19.34
N VAL A 618 8.25 -27.04 -18.93
CA VAL A 618 6.79 -27.13 -18.93
C VAL A 618 6.25 -27.22 -17.51
N ILE A 619 5.39 -26.29 -17.12
CA ILE A 619 4.56 -26.40 -15.92
C ILE A 619 3.30 -27.15 -16.32
N CYS A 620 3.11 -28.36 -15.80
CA CYS A 620 1.99 -29.22 -16.16
C CYS A 620 1.37 -29.92 -14.94
N ASP A 621 0.23 -30.56 -15.17
CA ASP A 621 -0.38 -31.45 -14.21
C ASP A 621 0.55 -32.63 -13.88
N LYS A 622 0.61 -32.98 -12.60
CA LYS A 622 1.33 -34.14 -12.04
C LYS A 622 0.90 -35.46 -12.68
N GLU A 623 -0.35 -35.58 -13.11
CA GLU A 623 -0.88 -36.78 -13.76
C GLU A 623 -0.66 -36.79 -15.28
N ASP A 624 -0.09 -35.73 -15.86
CA ASP A 624 0.12 -35.64 -17.31
C ASP A 624 1.33 -36.42 -17.81
N THR A 625 1.18 -37.75 -17.83
CA THR A 625 2.24 -38.69 -18.22
C THR A 625 2.76 -38.50 -19.64
N GLU A 626 1.97 -37.96 -20.57
CA GLU A 626 2.40 -37.73 -21.95
C GLU A 626 3.45 -36.60 -21.99
N THR A 627 3.12 -35.46 -21.40
CA THR A 627 4.00 -34.28 -21.41
C THR A 627 5.24 -34.49 -20.56
N ILE A 628 5.10 -35.18 -19.43
CA ILE A 628 6.22 -35.53 -18.55
C ILE A 628 7.24 -36.43 -19.25
N LYS A 629 6.80 -37.34 -20.13
CA LYS A 629 7.71 -38.23 -20.87
C LYS A 629 8.38 -37.52 -22.05
N ASN A 630 7.68 -36.59 -22.69
CA ASN A 630 8.12 -35.95 -23.92
C ASN A 630 8.90 -34.64 -23.70
N THR A 631 9.00 -34.17 -22.45
CA THR A 631 9.69 -32.92 -22.10
C THR A 631 10.84 -33.19 -21.13
N ASN A 632 12.01 -32.60 -21.39
CA ASN A 632 13.20 -32.82 -20.54
C ASN A 632 13.04 -32.27 -19.12
N ARG A 633 12.41 -31.11 -18.95
CA ARG A 633 12.23 -30.46 -17.66
C ARG A 633 10.77 -30.05 -17.46
N THR A 634 10.15 -30.59 -16.42
CA THR A 634 8.76 -30.34 -16.07
C THR A 634 8.60 -29.95 -14.61
N ILE A 635 7.76 -28.96 -14.32
CA ILE A 635 7.27 -28.66 -12.98
C ILE A 635 5.85 -29.23 -12.86
N LYS A 636 5.66 -30.16 -11.93
CA LYS A 636 4.50 -31.05 -11.86
C LYS A 636 3.54 -30.60 -10.75
N VAL A 637 2.67 -29.64 -11.05
CA VAL A 637 1.71 -29.11 -10.05
C VAL A 637 0.51 -30.05 -9.91
N PRO A 638 -0.13 -30.15 -8.74
CA PRO A 638 -1.31 -31.00 -8.58
C PRO A 638 -2.52 -30.44 -9.34
N HIS A 639 -3.44 -31.34 -9.70
CA HIS A 639 -4.69 -30.98 -10.36
C HIS A 639 -5.70 -30.34 -9.40
N SER A 640 -6.35 -29.27 -9.86
CA SER A 640 -7.51 -28.60 -9.26
C SER A 640 -8.55 -28.31 -10.34
N VAL A 641 -9.69 -27.75 -9.94
CA VAL A 641 -10.69 -27.24 -10.89
C VAL A 641 -10.04 -26.17 -11.80
N ASP A 642 -10.38 -26.21 -13.08
CA ASP A 642 -9.77 -25.41 -14.15
C ASP A 642 -9.66 -23.92 -13.81
N CYS A 643 -10.74 -23.30 -13.30
CA CYS A 643 -10.76 -21.88 -12.96
C CYS A 643 -9.94 -21.52 -11.71
N LEU A 644 -9.48 -22.49 -10.92
CA LEU A 644 -8.58 -22.28 -9.78
C LEU A 644 -7.13 -22.71 -10.07
N GLN A 645 -6.89 -23.45 -11.15
CA GLN A 645 -5.56 -23.97 -11.50
C GLN A 645 -4.54 -22.83 -11.71
N GLY A 646 -5.01 -21.64 -12.11
CA GLY A 646 -4.21 -20.42 -12.20
C GLY A 646 -3.42 -20.11 -10.93
N ILE A 647 -4.02 -20.32 -9.74
CA ILE A 647 -3.39 -20.10 -8.44
C ILE A 647 -2.21 -21.06 -8.23
N LEU A 648 -2.36 -22.34 -8.58
CA LEU A 648 -1.30 -23.33 -8.41
C LEU A 648 -0.16 -23.14 -9.43
N SER A 649 -0.51 -22.72 -10.65
CA SER A 649 0.46 -22.54 -11.74
C SER A 649 1.33 -21.28 -11.60
N VAL A 650 0.90 -20.26 -10.84
CA VAL A 650 1.67 -19.01 -10.67
C VAL A 650 2.74 -19.13 -9.59
N ILE A 651 2.53 -19.94 -8.56
CA ILE A 651 3.43 -20.07 -7.41
C ILE A 651 4.83 -20.55 -7.83
N PRO A 652 5.00 -21.52 -8.74
CA PRO A 652 6.31 -21.87 -9.28
C PRO A 652 7.04 -20.69 -9.92
N LEU A 653 6.32 -19.75 -10.55
CA LEU A 653 6.91 -18.56 -11.17
C LEU A 653 7.29 -17.50 -10.11
N GLN A 654 6.53 -17.39 -9.02
CA GLN A 654 6.90 -16.55 -7.87
C GLN A 654 8.19 -17.06 -7.21
N LEU A 655 8.28 -18.38 -6.96
CA LEU A 655 9.48 -19.03 -6.43
C LEU A 655 10.67 -18.91 -7.40
N LEU A 656 10.44 -19.09 -8.69
CA LEU A 656 11.48 -18.95 -9.72
C LEU A 656 12.05 -17.54 -9.73
N ALA A 657 11.19 -16.52 -9.69
CA ALA A 657 11.61 -15.13 -9.62
C ALA A 657 12.42 -14.87 -8.33
N PHE A 658 11.98 -15.38 -7.18
CA PHE A 658 12.70 -15.28 -5.91
C PHE A 658 14.11 -15.89 -6.00
N HIS A 659 14.23 -17.15 -6.41
CA HIS A 659 15.52 -17.85 -6.50
C HIS A 659 16.45 -17.22 -7.53
N LEU A 660 15.93 -16.75 -8.68
CA LEU A 660 16.71 -16.02 -9.67
C LEU A 660 17.31 -14.72 -9.12
N ALA A 661 16.54 -13.96 -8.34
CA ALA A 661 17.01 -12.73 -7.71
C ALA A 661 18.09 -13.03 -6.66
N VAL A 662 17.90 -14.06 -5.83
CA VAL A 662 18.89 -14.50 -4.84
C VAL A 662 20.20 -14.93 -5.52
N LEU A 663 20.13 -15.76 -6.57
CA LEU A 663 21.31 -16.19 -7.33
C LEU A 663 22.05 -15.02 -8.01
N ARG A 664 21.33 -13.95 -8.36
CA ARG A 664 21.92 -12.72 -8.92
C ARG A 664 22.44 -11.75 -7.86
N GLY A 665 22.29 -12.06 -6.57
CA GLY A 665 22.70 -11.21 -5.46
C GLY A 665 21.83 -9.96 -5.29
N TYR A 666 20.57 -10.00 -5.73
CA TYR A 666 19.63 -8.90 -5.58
C TYR A 666 18.79 -9.03 -4.31
N ASP A 667 18.40 -7.87 -3.77
CA ASP A 667 17.51 -7.78 -2.61
C ASP A 667 16.04 -7.87 -3.06
N VAL A 668 15.40 -9.01 -2.79
CA VAL A 668 14.02 -9.29 -3.22
C VAL A 668 12.98 -8.40 -2.54
N ASP A 669 13.27 -7.87 -1.35
CA ASP A 669 12.36 -6.98 -0.62
C ASP A 669 12.50 -5.52 -1.11
N PHE A 670 13.58 -5.20 -1.85
CA PHE A 670 13.92 -3.84 -2.28
C PHE A 670 14.37 -3.78 -3.76
N PRO A 671 13.50 -4.12 -4.73
CA PRO A 671 13.84 -4.06 -6.15
C PRO A 671 14.09 -2.62 -6.62
N ARG A 672 15.21 -2.37 -7.29
CA ARG A 672 15.64 -1.03 -7.72
C ARG A 672 14.55 -0.29 -8.50
N ASN A 673 14.47 1.02 -8.29
CA ASN A 673 13.56 1.96 -8.96
C ASN A 673 12.07 1.74 -8.69
N LEU A 674 11.70 0.82 -7.79
CA LEU A 674 10.32 0.53 -7.46
C LEU A 674 10.06 0.75 -5.96
N ALA A 675 8.82 1.10 -5.67
CA ALA A 675 8.26 1.12 -4.32
C ALA A 675 6.98 0.27 -4.33
N LYS A 676 6.58 -0.23 -3.17
CA LYS A 676 5.42 -1.14 -3.05
C LYS A 676 4.09 -0.57 -3.60
N SER A 677 3.92 0.75 -3.56
CA SER A 677 2.68 1.40 -3.99
C SER A 677 2.94 2.74 -4.69
N VAL A 678 2.22 2.94 -5.79
CA VAL A 678 2.21 4.16 -6.60
C VAL A 678 0.97 4.98 -6.21
N THR A 679 1.16 6.01 -5.40
CA THR A 679 0.10 6.85 -4.84
C THR A 679 0.08 8.27 -5.38
N VAL A 680 1.04 8.57 -6.24
CA VAL A 680 1.24 9.87 -6.86
C VAL A 680 1.64 9.59 -8.31
N GLU A 681 1.24 10.49 -9.21
CA GLU A 681 1.61 10.47 -10.63
C GLU A 681 3.09 10.82 -10.84
#